data_AF-A0AA39FU77-F1
#
_entry.id   AF-A0AA39FU77-F1
#
_cell.length_a   1.000
_cell.length_b   1.000
_cell.length_c   1.000
_cell.angle_alpha   90.00
_cell.angle_beta   90.00
_cell.angle_gamma   90.00
#
_symmetry.space_group_name_H-M   'P 1'
#
loop_
_entity.id
_entity.type
_entity.pdbx_description
1 polymer ?
#
loop_
_entity_poly.entity_id
_entity_poly.type
_entity_poly.pdbx_seq_one_letter_code
_entity_poly.pdbx_strand_id
1 'polypeptide(L)'
;MLKFTFSTVVIVGFQYFALTVLQIDAQDTSPTDLSSNPLDLISNIQCGPTNLEASRDNVTFYLFTRSNRDTGYILKINDGDNLNTSPFNSVRPTKYIVHGWTDSAETPWVVKIRQYYLDLDDYNIIAVDWSPISKRDYPTATRYAPSIGKIIGDMLIFLNTVGSQSFSDVHMVGHSLGAQVSGFAGAAVSGALARITGLDPAGPCYGIPLLKSTEDRLDSTDAHFVDIIHTDKGIYGIPQVSGHADFYPNGGNAPQPGCAGVKQDSCSHQKSTAYMIESIPYPQQFPAFQCDSWNSYKDGNCANNPVAYMGNACDSSARGKYYLTPESDLVNRNPQSTTNTMKFKLLFLLTIGLFHHVEIVMTLIRVNVRDPLALEKLFRETFNPSSIGLANFEGGTATLSNPGDNVTFYLYTPSNKINAYMLKVGDVKNLNESPFNANQQTKILIHGWTDSALEPWIMNFRDNYFVTGNNYNIIAVNWYPLSSTEYPTAVRYTRPVGEYVGALLQFLNNAAQLSYRNVHILGHSLGAHIAGFAGANVSGVVGRITGMDPAGPLYEFPLLRGSRDRLDPTDAVFVDIIHTCAGAAGFVEAIGHVDFYPNGGTFTQPGCSALQSLTCSHARAYIFMIDSIIYPDEFVAMKCDSWSDYRNGRCSGTEAIMGEHVTVTARGSYYLRTNPNSPYEEQLPRYDCITLKSNNQIIINLFVDVIHTSGSIYGVVEAVGHADFYPNNGSIQQPGCEWDPTMVCSHAWAVVLLFNAIKYPEDFEAVECDSWENYERLFKITEITSVGSPGFVQSTWHSLEIENKFADVLKLIGTVSPTLSEIAKHGIVQTAVKFLLYTKSDMGKPYTLKIGDKDNLNNSPFDSAKETKFFIHGWMDSSLDPFLRCALKNYLKNENYNIIMVDWSILSRNEYMVAVELTRSVGQVVGRMVKFLNTEGGQSLLDIHVIGHSLGAQTAGFAGSYTSGRIGRITGLDPSGPLYEVPYVKDPEDRLDPTDGVFVDNIHTCGGVYGFIEPVGHVDFYPNNGTLQQPGCEWDPTILCSHMWAIVLLYNSFKYPEDFQAVKCDNWENYESGSCSDNSVTTMGEYVDRDARGKFYLKTSPSVEVLC
;
A
#
# COMPACT_ATOMS: atom_id res chain seq x y z
N MET A 1 -40.02 48.60 21.91
CA MET A 1 -41.18 48.41 22.85
C MET A 1 -41.64 46.96 22.71
N LEU A 2 -42.07 46.31 23.82
CA LEU A 2 -42.67 44.95 23.98
C LEU A 2 -42.10 43.77 23.12
N LYS A 3 -41.60 42.63 23.64
CA LYS A 3 -41.96 41.69 24.75
C LYS A 3 -42.98 40.59 24.39
N PHE A 4 -42.55 39.32 24.53
CA PHE A 4 -43.20 38.18 25.25
C PHE A 4 -42.13 37.05 25.43
N THR A 5 -41.58 36.81 26.64
CA THR A 5 -41.74 35.61 27.56
C THR A 5 -41.10 34.28 27.08
N PHE A 6 -40.15 33.61 27.77
CA PHE A 6 -40.16 32.87 29.09
C PHE A 6 -41.05 31.59 29.09
N SER A 7 -40.69 30.38 29.57
CA SER A 7 -39.60 29.81 30.43
C SER A 7 -39.33 28.30 30.08
N THR A 8 -38.12 27.70 30.07
CA THR A 8 -37.23 27.11 31.14
C THR A 8 -37.45 25.61 31.57
N VAL A 9 -36.61 24.70 31.03
CA VAL A 9 -35.90 23.49 31.60
C VAL A 9 -36.58 22.40 32.48
N VAL A 10 -36.51 21.12 32.02
CA VAL A 10 -36.23 19.81 32.75
C VAL A 10 -35.70 18.81 31.67
N ILE A 11 -34.45 18.33 31.62
CA ILE A 11 -33.72 17.23 32.32
C ILE A 11 -34.10 15.77 31.95
N VAL A 12 -33.17 15.08 31.27
CA VAL A 12 -32.73 13.64 31.26
C VAL A 12 -33.74 12.49 31.58
N GLY A 13 -33.77 11.42 30.75
CA GLY A 13 -34.29 10.09 31.19
C GLY A 13 -34.60 9.01 30.13
N PHE A 14 -33.63 8.12 29.87
CA PHE A 14 -33.60 6.87 29.07
C PHE A 14 -34.83 5.89 28.97
N GLN A 15 -34.88 5.17 27.81
CA GLN A 15 -35.07 3.70 27.59
C GLN A 15 -36.41 2.99 27.23
N TYR A 16 -36.26 2.10 26.23
CA TYR A 16 -36.93 0.81 25.86
C TYR A 16 -38.46 0.63 25.72
N PHE A 17 -38.93 0.44 24.47
CA PHE A 17 -39.55 -0.78 23.87
C PHE A 17 -39.79 -0.45 22.36
N ALA A 18 -39.41 -1.17 21.30
CA ALA A 18 -39.23 -2.60 20.97
C ALA A 18 -40.49 -3.31 20.41
N LEU A 19 -40.30 -4.14 19.36
CA LEU A 19 -41.24 -5.13 18.74
C LEU A 19 -42.43 -4.55 17.91
N THR A 20 -42.80 -5.03 16.69
CA THR A 20 -42.20 -5.99 15.70
C THR A 20 -42.95 -5.94 14.33
N VAL A 21 -42.46 -6.68 13.31
CA VAL A 21 -43.24 -7.36 12.22
C VAL A 21 -43.87 -6.47 11.12
N LEU A 22 -43.73 -6.67 9.79
CA LEU A 22 -42.94 -7.53 8.85
C LEU A 22 -42.60 -6.64 7.62
N GLN A 23 -41.52 -6.76 6.83
CA GLN A 23 -40.73 -7.89 6.29
C GLN A 23 -41.33 -8.57 5.04
N ILE A 24 -40.77 -8.25 3.86
CA ILE A 24 -40.68 -9.08 2.64
C ILE A 24 -39.25 -8.90 2.09
N ASP A 25 -38.71 -9.93 1.43
CA ASP A 25 -37.27 -10.18 1.23
C ASP A 25 -36.46 -9.17 0.43
N ALA A 26 -35.15 -9.16 0.73
CA ALA A 26 -34.09 -8.84 -0.22
C ALA A 26 -33.46 -10.16 -0.73
N GLN A 27 -33.11 -10.22 -2.01
CA GLN A 27 -32.26 -11.28 -2.58
C GLN A 27 -31.07 -10.66 -3.32
N ASP A 28 -29.91 -11.29 -3.17
CA ASP A 28 -28.66 -11.16 -3.92
C ASP A 28 -28.22 -9.75 -4.39
N THR A 29 -27.31 -9.14 -3.64
CA THR A 29 -25.89 -9.03 -4.06
C THR A 29 -25.00 -8.54 -2.91
N SER A 30 -23.72 -8.95 -2.90
CA SER A 30 -22.78 -8.69 -1.80
C SER A 30 -22.05 -7.34 -1.93
N PRO A 31 -21.75 -6.65 -0.81
CA PRO A 31 -20.91 -5.46 -0.81
C PRO A 31 -19.43 -5.82 -0.98
N THR A 32 -18.71 -5.00 -1.75
CA THR A 32 -17.25 -5.07 -1.88
C THR A 32 -16.59 -3.99 -1.01
N ASP A 33 -15.53 -4.35 -0.30
CA ASP A 33 -14.79 -3.45 0.59
C ASP A 33 -13.69 -2.69 -0.18
N LEU A 34 -13.55 -1.40 0.11
CA LEU A 34 -12.60 -0.49 -0.54
C LEU A 34 -11.96 0.42 0.52
N SER A 35 -10.75 0.04 0.95
CA SER A 35 -9.82 0.99 1.57
C SER A 35 -8.36 0.68 1.18
N SER A 36 -7.94 1.28 0.08
CA SER A 36 -6.55 1.46 -0.32
C SER A 36 -6.22 2.95 -0.32
N ASN A 37 -4.93 3.30 -0.22
CA ASN A 37 -4.41 4.56 -0.73
C ASN A 37 -4.80 4.64 -2.23
N PRO A 38 -5.33 5.78 -2.73
CA PRO A 38 -5.88 5.82 -4.07
C PRO A 38 -4.78 5.72 -5.13
N LEU A 39 -3.55 6.16 -4.86
CA LEU A 39 -2.41 5.99 -5.77
C LEU A 39 -2.02 4.52 -5.94
N ASP A 40 -2.13 3.72 -4.88
CA ASP A 40 -1.91 2.26 -4.92
C ASP A 40 -3.07 1.53 -5.64
N LEU A 41 -4.25 2.15 -5.75
CA LEU A 41 -5.30 1.65 -6.65
C LEU A 41 -4.95 1.89 -8.12
N ILE A 42 -4.04 2.81 -8.44
CA ILE A 42 -3.75 3.26 -9.80
C ILE A 42 -2.53 2.56 -10.40
N SER A 43 -1.50 2.28 -9.59
CA SER A 43 -0.33 1.49 -9.99
C SER A 43 -0.70 0.08 -10.47
N ASN A 44 -1.69 -0.55 -9.82
CA ASN A 44 -2.03 -1.97 -10.01
C ASN A 44 -3.03 -2.27 -11.14
N ILE A 45 -3.58 -1.25 -11.82
CA ILE A 45 -4.61 -1.48 -12.85
C ILE A 45 -3.97 -1.98 -14.16
N GLN A 46 -3.94 -3.30 -14.33
CA GLN A 46 -3.52 -3.95 -15.58
C GLN A 46 -4.57 -3.75 -16.70
N CYS A 47 -4.44 -2.64 -17.42
CA CYS A 47 -5.25 -2.27 -18.58
C CYS A 47 -5.02 -3.22 -19.77
N GLY A 48 -5.64 -4.41 -19.74
CA GLY A 48 -5.39 -5.48 -20.71
C GLY A 48 -5.55 -5.02 -22.17
N PRO A 49 -4.60 -5.38 -23.08
CA PRO A 49 -4.39 -4.71 -24.38
C PRO A 49 -5.43 -5.04 -25.46
N THR A 50 -6.59 -5.56 -25.10
CA THR A 50 -7.63 -6.00 -26.03
C THR A 50 -8.98 -5.53 -25.54
N ASN A 51 -9.58 -4.60 -26.29
CA ASN A 51 -10.96 -4.14 -26.07
C ASN A 51 -11.93 -5.33 -26.13
N LEU A 52 -13.00 -5.27 -25.33
CA LEU A 52 -14.00 -6.32 -25.22
C LEU A 52 -15.32 -5.83 -25.83
N GLU A 53 -15.97 -6.69 -26.63
CA GLU A 53 -17.24 -6.35 -27.28
C GLU A 53 -18.43 -6.71 -26.39
N ALA A 54 -19.30 -5.74 -26.12
CA ALA A 54 -20.51 -5.88 -25.32
C ALA A 54 -21.72 -6.28 -26.19
N SER A 55 -22.75 -6.89 -25.59
CA SER A 55 -24.06 -6.97 -26.25
C SER A 55 -24.81 -5.65 -26.08
N ARG A 56 -25.70 -5.33 -27.03
CA ARG A 56 -26.69 -4.25 -26.87
C ARG A 56 -27.57 -4.48 -25.62
N ASP A 57 -27.81 -5.74 -25.24
CA ASP A 57 -28.56 -6.09 -24.01
C ASP A 57 -27.84 -5.70 -22.71
N ASN A 58 -26.57 -5.27 -22.78
CA ASN A 58 -25.83 -4.78 -21.62
C ASN A 58 -25.97 -3.26 -21.41
N VAL A 59 -26.71 -2.55 -22.27
CA VAL A 59 -26.93 -1.10 -22.18
C VAL A 59 -28.42 -0.78 -22.31
N THR A 60 -29.00 -0.14 -21.30
CA THR A 60 -30.41 0.29 -21.29
C THR A 60 -30.52 1.81 -21.35
N PHE A 61 -31.35 2.32 -22.27
CA PHE A 61 -31.53 3.75 -22.50
C PHE A 61 -32.86 4.20 -21.91
N TYR A 62 -32.83 4.73 -20.69
CA TYR A 62 -34.02 5.22 -20.00
C TYR A 62 -34.32 6.68 -20.38
N LEU A 63 -35.35 6.88 -21.20
CA LEU A 63 -35.86 8.19 -21.57
C LEU A 63 -36.82 8.74 -20.52
N PHE A 64 -36.52 9.93 -20.01
CA PHE A 64 -37.37 10.72 -19.14
C PHE A 64 -37.68 12.07 -19.80
N THR A 65 -38.91 12.52 -19.63
CA THR A 65 -39.42 13.83 -20.09
C THR A 65 -40.33 14.41 -19.01
N ARG A 66 -40.82 15.64 -19.18
CA ARG A 66 -41.76 16.26 -18.24
C ARG A 66 -43.06 15.46 -18.02
N SER A 67 -43.44 14.54 -18.91
CA SER A 67 -44.61 13.66 -18.74
C SER A 67 -44.33 12.30 -18.06
N ASN A 68 -43.06 11.91 -17.91
CA ASN A 68 -42.67 10.63 -17.29
C ASN A 68 -41.42 10.80 -16.40
N ARG A 69 -41.48 11.75 -15.47
CA ARG A 69 -40.32 12.19 -14.65
C ARG A 69 -39.72 11.08 -13.77
N ASP A 70 -40.57 10.19 -13.26
CA ASP A 70 -40.18 9.22 -12.23
C ASP A 70 -39.97 7.80 -12.79
N THR A 71 -40.55 7.49 -13.96
CA THR A 71 -40.47 6.18 -14.61
C THR A 71 -39.98 6.32 -16.04
N GLY A 72 -38.75 5.87 -16.31
CA GLY A 72 -38.10 5.97 -17.62
C GLY A 72 -38.75 5.04 -18.65
N TYR A 73 -39.01 5.57 -19.84
CA TYR A 73 -39.40 4.77 -21.00
C TYR A 73 -38.13 4.16 -21.62
N ILE A 74 -38.08 2.83 -21.79
CA ILE A 74 -36.90 2.17 -22.37
C ILE A 74 -36.91 2.35 -23.90
N LEU A 75 -35.94 3.11 -24.40
CA LEU A 75 -35.64 3.22 -25.83
C LEU A 75 -34.80 2.04 -26.30
N LYS A 76 -35.12 1.51 -27.49
CA LYS A 76 -34.44 0.38 -28.12
C LYS A 76 -33.85 0.79 -29.47
N ILE A 77 -32.58 0.44 -29.68
CA ILE A 77 -31.87 0.72 -30.93
C ILE A 77 -32.52 -0.05 -32.08
N ASN A 78 -32.79 0.63 -33.20
CA ASN A 78 -33.44 0.11 -34.42
C ASN A 78 -34.93 -0.26 -34.28
N ASP A 79 -35.59 0.04 -33.15
CA ASP A 79 -37.02 -0.24 -32.93
C ASP A 79 -37.86 1.03 -33.15
N GLY A 80 -38.25 1.26 -34.42
CA GLY A 80 -39.00 2.47 -34.81
C GLY A 80 -40.37 2.60 -34.14
N ASP A 81 -41.04 1.49 -33.82
CA ASP A 81 -42.35 1.51 -33.18
C ASP A 81 -42.24 1.80 -31.66
N ASN A 82 -41.20 1.30 -31.01
CA ASN A 82 -40.82 1.73 -29.66
C ASN A 82 -40.49 3.24 -29.62
N LEU A 83 -39.74 3.76 -30.60
CA LEU A 83 -39.47 5.19 -30.67
C LEU A 83 -40.75 6.02 -30.89
N ASN A 84 -41.59 5.62 -31.86
CA ASN A 84 -42.86 6.30 -32.19
C ASN A 84 -43.90 6.25 -31.05
N THR A 85 -43.81 5.29 -30.14
CA THR A 85 -44.70 5.18 -28.95
C THR A 85 -44.07 5.70 -27.66
N SER A 86 -42.82 6.17 -27.71
CA SER A 86 -42.13 6.82 -26.60
C SER A 86 -42.57 8.29 -26.43
N PRO A 87 -42.30 8.94 -25.29
CA PRO A 87 -42.51 10.38 -25.11
C PRO A 87 -41.44 11.27 -25.79
N PHE A 88 -40.56 10.70 -26.63
CA PHE A 88 -39.45 11.39 -27.29
C PHE A 88 -39.96 12.47 -28.25
N ASN A 89 -39.25 13.60 -28.32
CA ASN A 89 -39.51 14.65 -29.30
C ASN A 89 -38.17 15.22 -29.78
N SER A 90 -37.82 14.99 -31.04
CA SER A 90 -36.55 15.39 -31.65
C SER A 90 -36.33 16.90 -31.78
N VAL A 91 -37.38 17.72 -31.60
CA VAL A 91 -37.27 19.19 -31.53
C VAL A 91 -36.76 19.67 -30.16
N ARG A 92 -36.75 18.79 -29.14
CA ARG A 92 -36.23 19.11 -27.81
C ARG A 92 -34.72 18.85 -27.73
N PRO A 93 -33.93 19.76 -27.13
CA PRO A 93 -32.54 19.47 -26.79
C PRO A 93 -32.47 18.22 -25.90
N THR A 94 -31.50 17.36 -26.16
CA THR A 94 -31.41 16.04 -25.56
C THR A 94 -30.16 15.92 -24.69
N LYS A 95 -30.34 15.52 -23.43
CA LYS A 95 -29.25 15.32 -22.47
C LYS A 95 -29.02 13.83 -22.27
N TYR A 96 -27.82 13.34 -22.56
CA TYR A 96 -27.41 12.00 -22.15
C TYR A 96 -26.67 12.09 -20.81
N ILE A 97 -27.00 11.23 -19.87
CA ILE A 97 -26.29 11.11 -18.59
C ILE A 97 -25.66 9.72 -18.54
N VAL A 98 -24.33 9.65 -18.46
CA VAL A 98 -23.55 8.39 -18.52
C VAL A 98 -22.79 8.20 -17.22
N HIS A 99 -23.13 7.16 -16.48
CA HIS A 99 -22.59 6.94 -15.13
C HIS A 99 -21.21 6.27 -15.14
N GLY A 100 -20.49 6.39 -14.01
CA GLY A 100 -19.16 5.83 -13.81
C GLY A 100 -19.11 4.33 -13.50
N TRP A 101 -17.93 3.89 -13.06
CA TRP A 101 -17.68 2.56 -12.49
C TRP A 101 -18.48 2.38 -11.18
N THR A 102 -18.96 1.16 -10.90
CA THR A 102 -19.88 0.78 -9.80
C THR A 102 -21.29 1.41 -9.80
N ASP A 103 -21.48 2.57 -10.44
CA ASP A 103 -22.76 3.27 -10.52
C ASP A 103 -23.82 2.61 -11.41
N SER A 104 -25.06 3.14 -11.40
CA SER A 104 -26.12 2.86 -12.37
C SER A 104 -26.92 4.11 -12.74
N ALA A 105 -27.90 4.02 -13.64
CA ALA A 105 -28.75 5.15 -14.04
C ALA A 105 -29.64 5.72 -12.91
N GLU A 106 -29.73 5.01 -11.78
CA GLU A 106 -30.48 5.40 -10.58
C GLU A 106 -29.56 5.82 -9.42
N THR A 107 -28.25 5.97 -9.64
CA THR A 107 -27.36 6.61 -8.66
C THR A 107 -27.86 8.03 -8.35
N PRO A 108 -27.91 8.49 -7.08
CA PRO A 108 -28.53 9.77 -6.71
C PRO A 108 -28.05 11.03 -7.44
N TRP A 109 -26.82 11.07 -7.98
CA TRP A 109 -26.35 12.21 -8.78
C TRP A 109 -26.99 12.22 -10.18
N VAL A 110 -27.14 11.06 -10.83
CA VAL A 110 -27.85 10.89 -12.11
C VAL A 110 -29.31 11.32 -11.95
N VAL A 111 -29.96 10.85 -10.88
CA VAL A 111 -31.36 11.20 -10.55
C VAL A 111 -31.54 12.70 -10.35
N LYS A 112 -30.59 13.37 -9.66
CA LYS A 112 -30.63 14.83 -9.46
C LYS A 112 -30.43 15.61 -10.75
N ILE A 113 -29.45 15.26 -11.59
CA ILE A 113 -29.24 15.92 -12.90
C ILE A 113 -30.49 15.74 -13.78
N ARG A 114 -31.07 14.54 -13.80
CA ARG A 114 -32.34 14.23 -14.46
C ARG A 114 -33.48 15.14 -13.98
N GLN A 115 -33.66 15.26 -12.66
CA GLN A 115 -34.72 16.09 -12.07
C GLN A 115 -34.52 17.57 -12.37
N TYR A 116 -33.34 18.15 -12.08
CA TYR A 116 -33.09 19.58 -12.29
C TYR A 116 -33.18 20.01 -13.75
N TYR A 117 -32.78 19.17 -14.71
CA TYR A 117 -33.01 19.49 -16.12
C TYR A 117 -34.50 19.50 -16.47
N LEU A 118 -35.29 18.53 -16.00
CA LEU A 118 -36.74 18.47 -16.26
C LEU A 118 -37.54 19.56 -15.53
N ASP A 119 -37.02 20.10 -14.43
CA ASP A 119 -37.53 21.33 -13.82
C ASP A 119 -37.17 22.57 -14.65
N LEU A 120 -35.92 22.67 -15.12
CA LEU A 120 -35.43 23.81 -15.91
C LEU A 120 -36.17 23.97 -17.25
N ASP A 121 -36.14 22.95 -18.13
CA ASP A 121 -36.83 23.03 -19.43
C ASP A 121 -37.34 21.69 -19.97
N ASP A 122 -38.07 21.73 -21.09
CA ASP A 122 -38.71 20.58 -21.73
C ASP A 122 -37.71 19.80 -22.59
N TYR A 123 -36.79 19.10 -21.94
CA TYR A 123 -35.77 18.26 -22.58
C TYR A 123 -36.21 16.80 -22.76
N ASN A 124 -35.52 16.09 -23.67
CA ASN A 124 -35.40 14.63 -23.55
C ASN A 124 -34.17 14.33 -22.66
N ILE A 125 -34.33 13.58 -21.57
CA ILE A 125 -33.22 13.10 -20.74
C ILE A 125 -33.06 11.60 -20.96
N ILE A 126 -31.89 11.16 -21.42
CA ILE A 126 -31.58 9.74 -21.61
C ILE A 126 -30.52 9.36 -20.58
N ALA A 127 -30.94 8.70 -19.51
CA ALA A 127 -30.02 8.08 -18.56
C ALA A 127 -29.57 6.72 -19.15
N VAL A 128 -28.26 6.56 -19.34
CA VAL A 128 -27.68 5.34 -19.92
C VAL A 128 -27.25 4.43 -18.78
N ASP A 129 -27.96 3.31 -18.58
CA ASP A 129 -27.54 2.27 -17.65
C ASP A 129 -26.70 1.23 -18.38
N TRP A 130 -25.44 1.11 -17.97
CA TRP A 130 -24.52 0.06 -18.43
C TRP A 130 -23.97 -0.77 -17.25
N SER A 131 -24.71 -0.78 -16.14
CA SER A 131 -24.30 -1.41 -14.89
C SER A 131 -24.09 -2.94 -14.91
N PRO A 132 -24.65 -3.73 -15.86
CA PRO A 132 -24.22 -5.12 -16.09
C PRO A 132 -22.73 -5.28 -16.47
N ILE A 133 -22.07 -4.18 -16.82
CA ILE A 133 -20.63 -4.10 -17.11
C ILE A 133 -19.91 -3.11 -16.19
N SER A 134 -20.48 -1.94 -15.85
CA SER A 134 -19.81 -0.97 -14.96
C SER A 134 -19.57 -1.49 -13.53
N LYS A 135 -20.33 -2.50 -13.08
CA LYS A 135 -20.19 -3.12 -11.74
C LYS A 135 -19.23 -4.33 -11.72
N ARG A 136 -18.52 -4.59 -12.82
CA ARG A 136 -17.41 -5.56 -12.87
C ARG A 136 -16.15 -4.92 -12.29
N ASP A 137 -15.05 -5.67 -12.22
CA ASP A 137 -13.74 -5.12 -11.90
C ASP A 137 -13.35 -3.99 -12.89
N TYR A 138 -12.58 -3.02 -12.40
CA TYR A 138 -12.21 -1.83 -13.17
C TYR A 138 -11.41 -2.14 -14.46
N PRO A 139 -10.42 -3.06 -14.46
CA PRO A 139 -9.76 -3.49 -15.70
C PRO A 139 -10.71 -4.08 -16.76
N THR A 140 -11.72 -4.83 -16.34
CA THR A 140 -12.75 -5.35 -17.27
C THR A 140 -13.67 -4.23 -17.76
N ALA A 141 -14.19 -3.37 -16.86
CA ALA A 141 -15.09 -2.28 -17.23
C ALA A 141 -14.45 -1.29 -18.22
N THR A 142 -13.18 -0.92 -18.00
CA THR A 142 -12.43 -0.03 -18.92
C THR A 142 -12.21 -0.66 -20.31
N ARG A 143 -11.97 -1.97 -20.39
CA ARG A 143 -11.80 -2.68 -21.68
C ARG A 143 -13.11 -2.80 -22.48
N TYR A 144 -14.27 -2.75 -21.83
CA TYR A 144 -15.57 -2.68 -22.50
C TYR A 144 -15.95 -1.25 -22.94
N ALA A 145 -15.40 -0.20 -22.32
CA ALA A 145 -15.82 1.18 -22.53
C ALA A 145 -15.89 1.64 -24.02
N PRO A 146 -14.97 1.26 -24.92
CA PRO A 146 -15.08 1.60 -26.35
C PRO A 146 -16.30 0.95 -27.03
N SER A 147 -16.64 -0.30 -26.68
CA SER A 147 -17.80 -1.01 -27.21
C SER A 147 -19.12 -0.44 -26.64
N ILE A 148 -19.12 -0.03 -25.37
CA ILE A 148 -20.27 0.69 -24.77
C ILE A 148 -20.47 2.05 -25.46
N GLY A 149 -19.40 2.82 -25.69
CA GLY A 149 -19.46 4.07 -26.44
C GLY A 149 -20.03 3.88 -27.84
N LYS A 150 -19.60 2.84 -28.56
CA LYS A 150 -20.14 2.44 -29.86
C LYS A 150 -21.63 2.06 -29.80
N ILE A 151 -22.11 1.38 -28.76
CA ILE A 151 -23.54 1.08 -28.57
C ILE A 151 -24.37 2.37 -28.29
N ILE A 152 -23.78 3.36 -27.61
CA ILE A 152 -24.40 4.69 -27.47
C ILE A 152 -24.38 5.45 -28.80
N GLY A 153 -23.30 5.32 -29.58
CA GLY A 153 -23.20 5.81 -30.96
C GLY A 153 -24.29 5.23 -31.88
N ASP A 154 -24.54 3.92 -31.82
CA ASP A 154 -25.64 3.25 -32.51
C ASP A 154 -27.02 3.88 -32.14
N MET A 155 -27.23 4.20 -30.85
CA MET A 155 -28.46 4.88 -30.40
C MET A 155 -28.54 6.33 -30.91
N LEU A 156 -27.43 7.09 -30.86
CA LEU A 156 -27.34 8.45 -31.39
C LEU A 156 -27.65 8.48 -32.90
N ILE A 157 -27.06 7.57 -33.67
CA ILE A 157 -27.32 7.40 -35.11
C ILE A 157 -28.79 7.02 -35.35
N PHE A 158 -29.38 6.14 -34.54
CA PHE A 158 -30.79 5.77 -34.64
C PHE A 158 -31.73 6.95 -34.37
N LEU A 159 -31.51 7.73 -33.30
CA LEU A 159 -32.31 8.92 -33.01
C LEU A 159 -32.12 10.04 -34.04
N ASN A 160 -30.93 10.16 -34.65
CA ASN A 160 -30.70 11.08 -35.76
C ASN A 160 -31.44 10.65 -37.04
N THR A 161 -31.23 9.41 -37.48
CA THR A 161 -31.71 8.91 -38.79
C THR A 161 -33.18 8.53 -38.81
N VAL A 162 -33.75 8.04 -37.70
CA VAL A 162 -35.15 7.64 -37.57
C VAL A 162 -35.94 8.65 -36.75
N GLY A 163 -35.37 9.10 -35.62
CA GLY A 163 -36.01 10.11 -34.77
C GLY A 163 -35.96 11.54 -35.32
N SER A 164 -35.11 11.83 -36.31
CA SER A 164 -34.84 13.19 -36.84
C SER A 164 -34.21 14.17 -35.83
N GLN A 165 -33.53 13.66 -34.79
CA GLN A 165 -32.77 14.48 -33.82
C GLN A 165 -31.51 15.06 -34.46
N SER A 166 -31.22 16.35 -34.30
CA SER A 166 -29.93 16.90 -34.70
C SER A 166 -28.86 16.62 -33.66
N PHE A 167 -27.65 16.23 -34.08
CA PHE A 167 -26.49 16.14 -33.18
C PHE A 167 -26.12 17.51 -32.58
N SER A 168 -26.51 18.62 -33.22
CA SER A 168 -26.38 19.98 -32.68
C SER A 168 -27.18 20.23 -31.41
N ASP A 169 -28.13 19.35 -31.09
CA ASP A 169 -29.06 19.53 -29.98
C ASP A 169 -28.77 18.51 -28.85
N VAL A 170 -27.71 17.71 -29.01
CA VAL A 170 -27.26 16.68 -28.07
C VAL A 170 -26.14 17.21 -27.17
N HIS A 171 -26.32 17.01 -25.86
CA HIS A 171 -25.30 17.27 -24.84
C HIS A 171 -25.12 16.01 -23.99
N MET A 172 -23.91 15.43 -23.98
CA MET A 172 -23.58 14.32 -23.07
C MET A 172 -22.95 14.85 -21.78
N VAL A 173 -23.28 14.25 -20.64
CA VAL A 173 -22.67 14.50 -19.34
C VAL A 173 -22.25 13.16 -18.77
N GLY A 174 -20.93 12.92 -18.72
CA GLY A 174 -20.36 11.66 -18.23
C GLY A 174 -19.49 11.89 -17.01
N HIS A 175 -19.54 10.98 -16.02
CA HIS A 175 -18.66 11.01 -14.84
C HIS A 175 -17.65 9.87 -14.83
N SER A 176 -16.41 10.13 -14.43
CA SER A 176 -15.37 9.11 -14.27
C SER A 176 -15.21 8.28 -15.55
N LEU A 177 -15.41 6.96 -15.50
CA LEU A 177 -15.37 6.07 -16.66
C LEU A 177 -16.51 6.35 -17.67
N GLY A 178 -17.64 6.89 -17.21
CA GLY A 178 -18.74 7.37 -18.05
C GLY A 178 -18.38 8.58 -18.92
N ALA A 179 -17.40 9.39 -18.50
CA ALA A 179 -16.84 10.46 -19.33
C ALA A 179 -16.04 9.88 -20.51
N GLN A 180 -15.20 8.87 -20.27
CA GLN A 180 -14.45 8.17 -21.32
C GLN A 180 -15.40 7.46 -22.31
N VAL A 181 -16.45 6.80 -21.80
CA VAL A 181 -17.53 6.23 -22.62
C VAL A 181 -18.27 7.29 -23.45
N SER A 182 -18.43 8.51 -22.94
CA SER A 182 -19.04 9.62 -23.69
C SER A 182 -18.13 10.12 -24.83
N GLY A 183 -16.81 10.12 -24.63
CA GLY A 183 -15.84 10.37 -25.70
C GLY A 183 -15.97 9.34 -26.83
N PHE A 184 -15.88 8.05 -26.50
CA PHE A 184 -16.07 6.98 -27.48
C PHE A 184 -17.43 7.02 -28.22
N ALA A 185 -18.50 7.53 -27.59
CA ALA A 185 -19.78 7.77 -28.25
C ALA A 185 -19.75 8.97 -29.23
N GLY A 186 -19.00 10.03 -28.89
CA GLY A 186 -18.70 11.16 -29.78
C GLY A 186 -17.85 10.77 -30.99
N ALA A 187 -16.76 10.04 -30.77
CA ALA A 187 -15.93 9.44 -31.83
C ALA A 187 -16.76 8.54 -32.76
N ALA A 188 -17.67 7.73 -32.22
CA ALA A 188 -18.56 6.87 -33.01
C ALA A 188 -19.51 7.65 -33.95
N VAL A 189 -19.77 8.93 -33.69
CA VAL A 189 -20.49 9.86 -34.59
C VAL A 189 -19.57 10.92 -35.21
N SER A 190 -18.26 10.66 -35.27
CA SER A 190 -17.24 11.52 -35.90
C SER A 190 -17.20 12.95 -35.36
N GLY A 191 -17.38 13.12 -34.04
CA GLY A 191 -17.30 14.43 -33.38
C GLY A 191 -18.49 15.36 -33.61
N ALA A 192 -19.58 14.87 -34.19
CA ALA A 192 -20.71 15.71 -34.63
C ALA A 192 -21.63 16.21 -33.49
N LEU A 193 -21.42 15.75 -32.25
CA LEU A 193 -22.23 16.17 -31.09
C LEU A 193 -21.97 17.64 -30.74
N ALA A 194 -22.99 18.37 -30.30
CA ALA A 194 -22.83 19.77 -29.90
C ALA A 194 -21.94 19.94 -28.66
N ARG A 195 -22.09 19.08 -27.65
CA ARG A 195 -21.29 19.18 -26.41
C ARG A 195 -21.10 17.85 -25.69
N ILE A 196 -19.91 17.64 -25.12
CA ILE A 196 -19.65 16.65 -24.07
C ILE A 196 -19.09 17.39 -22.84
N THR A 197 -19.73 17.23 -21.68
CA THR A 197 -19.15 17.63 -20.38
C THR A 197 -18.56 16.40 -19.69
N GLY A 198 -17.24 16.41 -19.48
CA GLY A 198 -16.51 15.39 -18.72
C GLY A 198 -16.37 15.75 -17.25
N LEU A 199 -17.10 15.06 -16.38
CA LEU A 199 -17.00 15.22 -14.93
C LEU A 199 -15.90 14.30 -14.41
N ASP A 200 -14.74 14.90 -14.12
CA ASP A 200 -13.53 14.26 -13.62
C ASP A 200 -13.20 12.94 -14.37
N PRO A 201 -12.84 12.99 -15.67
CA PRO A 201 -12.76 11.80 -16.52
C PRO A 201 -11.71 10.82 -15.99
N ALA A 202 -12.07 9.53 -15.95
CA ALA A 202 -11.26 8.50 -15.29
C ALA A 202 -9.79 8.50 -15.75
N GLY A 203 -8.86 8.73 -14.81
CA GLY A 203 -7.42 8.71 -15.01
C GLY A 203 -6.86 7.31 -15.33
N PRO A 204 -7.16 6.29 -14.51
CA PRO A 204 -6.57 4.96 -14.71
C PRO A 204 -7.02 4.30 -16.01
N CYS A 205 -6.10 3.64 -16.71
CA CYS A 205 -6.26 3.19 -18.10
C CYS A 205 -6.44 4.27 -19.18
N TYR A 206 -6.29 5.57 -18.87
CA TYR A 206 -6.35 6.65 -19.87
C TYR A 206 -5.25 7.72 -19.68
N GLY A 207 -4.59 7.75 -18.52
CA GLY A 207 -3.46 8.62 -18.16
C GLY A 207 -2.30 7.85 -17.52
N ILE A 208 -1.42 8.58 -16.82
CA ILE A 208 -0.15 8.08 -16.25
C ILE A 208 -0.38 6.84 -15.36
N PRO A 209 0.44 5.77 -15.46
CA PRO A 209 1.63 5.64 -16.31
C PRO A 209 1.33 5.35 -17.79
N LEU A 210 0.14 4.85 -18.13
CA LEU A 210 -0.25 4.47 -19.49
C LEU A 210 -0.92 5.65 -20.23
N LEU A 211 -0.10 6.65 -20.58
CA LEU A 211 -0.48 7.77 -21.45
C LEU A 211 -1.03 7.26 -22.79
N LYS A 212 -2.35 7.14 -22.87
CA LYS A 212 -3.06 6.77 -24.09
C LYS A 212 -3.10 7.90 -25.11
N SER A 213 -3.26 7.53 -26.39
CA SER A 213 -3.46 8.50 -27.46
C SER A 213 -4.75 9.30 -27.25
N THR A 214 -4.91 10.42 -27.97
CA THR A 214 -6.18 11.15 -28.02
C THR A 214 -7.30 10.37 -28.69
N GLU A 215 -6.99 9.30 -29.44
CA GLU A 215 -7.99 8.43 -30.09
C GLU A 215 -8.54 7.35 -29.12
N ASP A 216 -7.87 7.13 -27.97
CA ASP A 216 -8.21 6.08 -27.00
C ASP A 216 -8.75 6.62 -25.65
N ARG A 217 -9.06 7.92 -25.56
CA ARG A 217 -9.57 8.62 -24.35
C ARG A 217 -10.38 9.86 -24.74
N LEU A 218 -11.27 10.35 -23.87
CA LEU A 218 -12.05 11.57 -24.09
C LEU A 218 -11.14 12.76 -24.45
N ASP A 219 -11.40 13.35 -25.61
CA ASP A 219 -10.60 14.42 -26.21
C ASP A 219 -11.51 15.51 -26.84
N SER A 220 -10.90 16.66 -27.13
CA SER A 220 -11.47 17.79 -27.84
C SER A 220 -12.13 17.46 -29.19
N THR A 221 -11.76 16.38 -29.89
CA THR A 221 -12.35 16.00 -31.18
C THR A 221 -13.66 15.22 -31.06
N ASP A 222 -14.04 14.73 -29.88
CA ASP A 222 -15.25 13.93 -29.66
C ASP A 222 -16.56 14.72 -29.80
N ALA A 223 -16.51 16.06 -29.79
CA ALA A 223 -17.66 16.94 -30.03
C ALA A 223 -17.24 18.34 -30.51
N HIS A 224 -18.18 19.08 -31.11
CA HIS A 224 -18.00 20.49 -31.47
C HIS A 224 -17.59 21.39 -30.28
N PHE A 225 -17.93 20.97 -29.05
CA PHE A 225 -17.40 21.54 -27.82
C PHE A 225 -17.23 20.44 -26.76
N VAL A 226 -16.14 20.50 -26.00
CA VAL A 226 -15.86 19.54 -24.92
C VAL A 226 -15.35 20.33 -23.73
N ASP A 227 -15.99 20.20 -22.56
CA ASP A 227 -15.55 20.85 -21.34
C ASP A 227 -15.37 19.86 -20.18
N ILE A 228 -14.27 20.02 -19.44
CA ILE A 228 -13.86 19.09 -18.39
C ILE A 228 -13.89 19.78 -17.03
N ILE A 229 -14.45 19.14 -16.01
CA ILE A 229 -14.38 19.57 -14.61
C ILE A 229 -13.44 18.63 -13.86
N HIS A 230 -12.23 19.10 -13.58
CA HIS A 230 -11.20 18.36 -12.83
C HIS A 230 -11.37 18.59 -11.33
N THR A 231 -11.57 17.53 -10.56
CA THR A 231 -11.68 17.60 -9.09
C THR A 231 -10.68 16.73 -8.36
N ASP A 232 -10.24 15.63 -8.96
CA ASP A 232 -9.26 14.69 -8.41
C ASP A 232 -8.20 14.27 -9.46
N LYS A 233 -7.63 15.27 -10.14
CA LYS A 233 -6.72 15.04 -11.27
C LYS A 233 -5.39 14.43 -10.78
N GLY A 234 -4.87 13.45 -11.53
CA GLY A 234 -3.64 12.74 -11.18
C GLY A 234 -3.83 11.63 -10.13
N ILE A 235 -5.03 11.52 -9.55
CA ILE A 235 -5.47 10.36 -8.80
C ILE A 235 -6.61 9.70 -9.61
N TYR A 236 -7.89 9.80 -9.24
CA TYR A 236 -8.95 9.13 -9.99
C TYR A 236 -9.32 9.83 -11.30
N GLY A 237 -9.00 11.12 -11.47
CA GLY A 237 -9.17 11.89 -12.71
C GLY A 237 -7.90 12.01 -13.56
N ILE A 238 -8.03 12.18 -14.88
CA ILE A 238 -6.90 12.46 -15.79
C ILE A 238 -6.18 13.78 -15.42
N PRO A 239 -4.84 13.81 -15.24
CA PRO A 239 -4.10 15.05 -15.00
C PRO A 239 -3.88 15.90 -16.28
N GLN A 240 -4.16 15.36 -17.46
CA GLN A 240 -3.99 16.03 -18.75
C GLN A 240 -5.13 17.02 -19.05
N VAL A 241 -4.85 18.00 -19.90
CA VAL A 241 -5.91 18.73 -20.63
C VAL A 241 -6.59 17.76 -21.58
N SER A 242 -7.92 17.79 -21.62
CA SER A 242 -8.73 16.93 -22.51
C SER A 242 -9.86 17.65 -23.22
N GLY A 243 -10.29 18.81 -22.73
CA GLY A 243 -11.37 19.57 -23.33
C GLY A 243 -10.88 20.55 -24.39
N HIS A 244 -11.88 21.15 -25.04
CA HIS A 244 -11.73 22.50 -25.53
C HIS A 244 -11.52 23.50 -24.36
N ALA A 245 -12.19 23.29 -23.22
CA ALA A 245 -12.01 24.05 -21.98
C ALA A 245 -11.90 23.13 -20.75
N ASP A 246 -10.92 23.35 -19.90
CA ASP A 246 -10.66 22.52 -18.70
C ASP A 246 -10.73 23.37 -17.44
N PHE A 247 -11.69 23.08 -16.57
CA PHE A 247 -11.97 23.78 -15.32
C PHE A 247 -11.35 23.05 -14.13
N TYR A 248 -10.69 23.81 -13.26
CA TYR A 248 -9.94 23.30 -12.10
C TYR A 248 -10.42 23.97 -10.79
N PRO A 249 -11.61 23.64 -10.26
CA PRO A 249 -12.09 24.09 -8.95
C PRO A 249 -11.09 23.74 -7.85
N ASN A 250 -10.71 24.73 -7.05
CA ASN A 250 -9.72 24.61 -5.97
C ASN A 250 -8.33 24.13 -6.46
N GLY A 251 -8.03 24.32 -7.74
CA GLY A 251 -6.83 23.80 -8.41
C GLY A 251 -7.02 22.42 -9.04
N GLY A 252 -8.14 21.73 -8.77
CA GLY A 252 -8.53 20.45 -9.35
C GLY A 252 -7.81 19.22 -8.81
N ASN A 253 -7.30 19.30 -7.57
CA ASN A 253 -6.63 18.19 -6.88
C ASN A 253 -7.52 17.70 -5.70
N ALA A 254 -7.35 16.46 -5.25
CA ALA A 254 -7.75 16.07 -3.89
C ALA A 254 -6.78 16.64 -2.81
N PRO A 255 -7.25 16.74 -1.55
CA PRO A 255 -8.64 16.65 -1.12
C PRO A 255 -9.41 17.94 -1.46
N GLN A 256 -10.59 17.82 -2.08
CA GLN A 256 -11.47 18.96 -2.32
C GLN A 256 -12.08 19.47 -0.98
N PRO A 257 -12.45 20.77 -0.87
CA PRO A 257 -13.00 21.31 0.37
C PRO A 257 -14.24 20.56 0.87
N GLY A 258 -14.22 20.15 2.14
CA GLY A 258 -15.27 19.33 2.75
C GLY A 258 -15.10 17.81 2.60
N CYS A 259 -14.06 17.33 1.90
CA CYS A 259 -13.71 15.89 1.85
C CYS A 259 -12.64 15.46 2.88
N ALA A 260 -12.11 16.38 3.69
CA ALA A 260 -11.12 16.04 4.72
C ALA A 260 -11.76 15.28 5.89
N GLY A 261 -11.13 14.18 6.32
CA GLY A 261 -11.54 13.42 7.51
C GLY A 261 -12.58 12.31 7.28
N VAL A 262 -12.99 12.07 6.03
CA VAL A 262 -13.79 10.89 5.64
C VAL A 262 -12.87 9.90 4.90
N LYS A 263 -13.12 8.58 5.00
CA LYS A 263 -12.46 7.62 4.09
C LYS A 263 -12.79 7.97 2.63
N GLN A 264 -11.86 7.67 1.74
CA GLN A 264 -11.96 7.75 0.26
C GLN A 264 -11.77 9.13 -0.36
N ASP A 265 -10.72 9.24 -1.18
CA ASP A 265 -10.48 10.32 -2.15
C ASP A 265 -11.54 10.34 -3.27
N SER A 266 -12.36 9.30 -3.37
CA SER A 266 -13.58 9.27 -4.19
C SER A 266 -14.53 10.44 -3.85
N CYS A 267 -14.48 11.00 -2.63
CA CYS A 267 -15.21 12.21 -2.29
C CYS A 267 -14.79 13.40 -3.17
N SER A 268 -13.48 13.57 -3.41
CA SER A 268 -12.96 14.56 -4.34
C SER A 268 -13.39 14.22 -5.77
N HIS A 269 -13.27 12.95 -6.17
CA HIS A 269 -13.67 12.51 -7.50
C HIS A 269 -15.16 12.76 -7.82
N GLN A 270 -16.03 12.66 -6.81
CA GLN A 270 -17.48 12.88 -6.90
C GLN A 270 -17.88 14.37 -6.83
N LYS A 271 -17.01 15.29 -6.39
CA LYS A 271 -17.32 16.73 -6.32
C LYS A 271 -17.68 17.33 -7.67
N SER A 272 -17.10 16.85 -8.76
CA SER A 272 -17.48 17.24 -10.13
C SER A 272 -18.98 17.06 -10.40
N THR A 273 -19.60 15.98 -9.91
CA THR A 273 -21.06 15.76 -10.04
C THR A 273 -21.86 16.76 -9.21
N ALA A 274 -21.38 17.10 -8.01
CA ALA A 274 -22.03 18.09 -7.14
C ALA A 274 -22.00 19.50 -7.74
N TYR A 275 -20.86 19.95 -8.28
CA TYR A 275 -20.79 21.24 -8.99
C TYR A 275 -21.65 21.23 -10.26
N MET A 276 -21.68 20.13 -11.02
CA MET A 276 -22.57 20.04 -12.19
C MET A 276 -24.04 20.16 -11.79
N ILE A 277 -24.46 19.47 -10.72
CA ILE A 277 -25.82 19.57 -10.16
C ILE A 277 -26.16 21.01 -9.74
N GLU A 278 -25.28 21.70 -9.03
CA GLU A 278 -25.48 23.08 -8.58
C GLU A 278 -25.55 24.07 -9.77
N SER A 279 -24.78 23.83 -10.83
CA SER A 279 -24.72 24.69 -12.03
C SER A 279 -25.98 24.68 -12.90
N ILE A 280 -26.85 23.67 -12.79
CA ILE A 280 -28.06 23.55 -13.62
C ILE A 280 -29.10 24.61 -13.25
N PRO A 281 -29.56 24.73 -11.97
CA PRO A 281 -30.44 25.82 -11.55
C PRO A 281 -29.70 27.16 -11.36
N TYR A 282 -28.38 27.17 -11.13
CA TYR A 282 -27.59 28.37 -10.86
C TYR A 282 -26.49 28.58 -11.91
N PRO A 283 -26.84 29.01 -13.14
CA PRO A 283 -25.91 29.07 -14.28
C PRO A 283 -24.72 30.03 -14.12
N GLN A 284 -24.79 31.00 -13.20
CA GLN A 284 -23.69 31.96 -12.95
C GLN A 284 -22.89 31.67 -11.68
N GLN A 285 -23.15 30.54 -10.99
CA GLN A 285 -22.59 30.21 -9.68
C GLN A 285 -21.07 30.00 -9.66
N PHE A 286 -20.50 29.58 -10.80
CA PHE A 286 -19.10 29.16 -10.89
C PHE A 286 -18.31 29.96 -11.94
N PRO A 287 -18.08 31.27 -11.74
CA PRO A 287 -17.23 32.07 -12.62
C PRO A 287 -15.77 31.63 -12.48
N ALA A 288 -15.18 31.14 -13.56
CA ALA A 288 -13.80 30.68 -13.60
C ALA A 288 -12.97 31.53 -14.58
N PHE A 289 -11.75 31.87 -14.19
CA PHE A 289 -10.88 32.77 -14.94
C PHE A 289 -9.88 31.96 -15.76
N GLN A 290 -9.65 32.36 -17.01
CA GLN A 290 -8.69 31.70 -17.89
C GLN A 290 -7.25 32.00 -17.41
N CYS A 291 -6.49 30.98 -17.00
CA CYS A 291 -5.14 31.17 -16.44
C CYS A 291 -4.21 30.02 -16.84
N ASP A 292 -2.91 30.26 -16.93
CA ASP A 292 -1.94 29.20 -17.27
C ASP A 292 -1.73 28.19 -16.13
N SER A 293 -1.95 28.61 -14.88
CA SER A 293 -1.78 27.80 -13.67
C SER A 293 -2.67 28.23 -12.50
N TRP A 294 -2.83 27.33 -11.53
CA TRP A 294 -3.51 27.58 -10.25
C TRP A 294 -2.84 28.67 -9.39
N ASN A 295 -1.51 28.83 -9.49
CA ASN A 295 -0.81 29.90 -8.79
C ASN A 295 -1.14 31.25 -9.44
N SER A 296 -1.06 31.33 -10.79
CA SER A 296 -1.49 32.51 -11.56
C SER A 296 -2.92 32.97 -11.23
N TYR A 297 -3.80 32.03 -10.87
CA TYR A 297 -5.14 32.31 -10.34
C TYR A 297 -5.14 32.88 -8.91
N LYS A 298 -4.55 32.17 -7.94
CA LYS A 298 -4.50 32.61 -6.53
C LYS A 298 -3.84 33.97 -6.36
N ASP A 299 -2.81 34.25 -7.16
CA ASP A 299 -2.05 35.50 -7.14
C ASP A 299 -2.81 36.67 -7.81
N GLY A 300 -3.98 36.40 -8.42
CA GLY A 300 -4.80 37.39 -9.11
C GLY A 300 -4.27 37.82 -10.49
N ASN A 301 -3.19 37.20 -10.99
CA ASN A 301 -2.54 37.59 -12.24
C ASN A 301 -3.46 37.48 -13.47
N CYS A 302 -4.42 36.55 -13.45
CA CYS A 302 -5.44 36.40 -14.50
C CYS A 302 -6.80 37.06 -14.18
N ALA A 303 -6.91 37.93 -13.16
CA ALA A 303 -8.19 38.55 -12.77
C ALA A 303 -8.82 39.49 -13.83
N ASN A 304 -8.14 39.74 -14.95
CA ASN A 304 -8.64 40.49 -16.11
C ASN A 304 -8.74 39.62 -17.39
N ASN A 305 -8.48 38.32 -17.28
CA ASN A 305 -8.55 37.37 -18.40
C ASN A 305 -10.01 36.97 -18.68
N PRO A 306 -10.31 36.33 -19.83
CA PRO A 306 -11.65 35.79 -20.12
C PRO A 306 -12.20 34.93 -18.98
N VAL A 307 -13.47 35.15 -18.64
CA VAL A 307 -14.22 34.36 -17.67
C VAL A 307 -15.16 33.41 -18.41
N ALA A 308 -15.19 32.14 -18.00
CA ALA A 308 -16.18 31.16 -18.42
C ALA A 308 -16.89 30.60 -17.17
N TYR A 309 -18.16 30.21 -17.31
CA TYR A 309 -18.94 29.64 -16.21
C TYR A 309 -18.84 28.12 -16.24
N MET A 310 -18.32 27.51 -15.16
CA MET A 310 -18.14 26.06 -15.07
C MET A 310 -19.50 25.34 -14.99
N GLY A 311 -19.62 24.20 -15.68
CA GLY A 311 -20.83 23.37 -15.67
C GLY A 311 -21.84 23.79 -16.74
N ASN A 312 -23.14 23.65 -16.46
CA ASN A 312 -24.22 23.71 -17.45
C ASN A 312 -24.15 24.96 -18.38
N ALA A 313 -23.79 26.12 -17.84
CA ALA A 313 -23.76 27.39 -18.56
C ALA A 313 -22.45 27.71 -19.32
N CYS A 314 -21.51 26.77 -19.42
CA CYS A 314 -20.26 27.01 -20.15
C CYS A 314 -20.53 27.39 -21.62
N ASP A 315 -19.96 28.51 -22.04
CA ASP A 315 -20.01 29.00 -23.42
C ASP A 315 -19.14 28.10 -24.32
N SER A 316 -19.67 27.68 -25.48
CA SER A 316 -18.99 26.78 -26.41
C SER A 316 -17.81 27.43 -27.15
N SER A 317 -17.56 28.73 -26.96
CA SER A 317 -16.34 29.44 -27.38
C SER A 317 -15.24 29.48 -26.31
N ALA A 318 -15.48 29.05 -25.07
CA ALA A 318 -14.46 28.97 -24.03
C ALA A 318 -13.30 28.04 -24.46
N ARG A 319 -12.04 28.44 -24.21
CA ARG A 319 -10.87 27.65 -24.64
C ARG A 319 -9.74 27.67 -23.62
N GLY A 320 -9.07 26.54 -23.42
CA GLY A 320 -7.92 26.41 -22.51
C GLY A 320 -8.32 26.22 -21.04
N LYS A 321 -7.40 26.53 -20.13
CA LYS A 321 -7.54 26.22 -18.69
C LYS A 321 -8.22 27.35 -17.93
N TYR A 322 -9.18 26.99 -17.07
CA TYR A 322 -9.95 27.90 -16.23
C TYR A 322 -9.85 27.49 -14.76
N TYR A 323 -9.70 28.47 -13.87
CA TYR A 323 -9.52 28.25 -12.42
C TYR A 323 -10.53 29.05 -11.60
N LEU A 324 -10.97 28.47 -10.49
CA LEU A 324 -11.96 29.05 -9.57
C LEU A 324 -11.84 28.50 -8.15
N THR A 325 -12.38 29.25 -7.19
CA THR A 325 -12.70 28.81 -5.82
C THR A 325 -14.22 28.96 -5.63
N PRO A 326 -15.00 27.86 -5.56
CA PRO A 326 -16.45 27.94 -5.40
C PRO A 326 -16.88 28.63 -4.10
N GLU A 327 -17.86 29.54 -4.15
CA GLU A 327 -18.34 30.24 -2.94
C GLU A 327 -19.01 29.30 -1.94
N SER A 328 -19.68 28.24 -2.40
CA SER A 328 -20.29 27.21 -1.54
C SER A 328 -19.26 26.45 -0.70
N ASP A 329 -18.01 26.34 -1.15
CA ASP A 329 -16.90 25.76 -0.38
C ASP A 329 -16.30 26.72 0.67
N LEU A 330 -16.50 28.03 0.54
CA LEU A 330 -16.02 29.04 1.50
C LEU A 330 -16.86 29.08 2.79
N VAL A 331 -18.12 28.63 2.74
CA VAL A 331 -19.10 28.72 3.84
C VAL A 331 -18.73 27.83 5.04
N ASN A 332 -17.87 26.83 4.87
CA ASN A 332 -17.35 26.01 5.97
C ASN A 332 -16.32 26.73 6.86
N ARG A 333 -16.02 28.02 6.62
CA ARG A 333 -15.37 28.89 7.60
C ARG A 333 -16.41 29.47 8.57
N ASN A 334 -16.23 29.17 9.85
CA ASN A 334 -17.10 29.56 10.98
C ASN A 334 -17.54 31.04 10.91
N PRO A 335 -18.85 31.35 10.83
CA PRO A 335 -19.31 32.64 10.30
C PRO A 335 -19.31 33.79 11.31
N GLN A 336 -18.48 34.82 11.07
CA GLN A 336 -18.67 36.18 11.60
C GLN A 336 -18.29 37.26 10.56
N SER A 337 -18.83 38.46 10.75
CA SER A 337 -18.54 39.69 9.98
C SER A 337 -18.98 39.71 8.50
N THR A 338 -20.30 39.82 8.28
CA THR A 338 -20.83 40.41 7.04
C THR A 338 -20.47 41.89 6.92
N THR A 339 -19.97 42.36 5.76
CA THR A 339 -20.52 43.51 4.99
C THR A 339 -19.66 43.92 3.79
N ASN A 340 -20.34 44.51 2.80
CA ASN A 340 -19.89 45.29 1.64
C ASN A 340 -18.56 46.06 1.83
N THR A 341 -17.76 46.38 0.81
CA THR A 341 -18.19 47.00 -0.47
C THR A 341 -17.07 46.96 -1.54
N MET A 342 -17.43 47.05 -2.82
CA MET A 342 -16.50 47.32 -3.94
C MET A 342 -15.66 48.60 -3.74
N LYS A 343 -14.38 48.59 -4.13
CA LYS A 343 -13.79 49.56 -5.09
C LYS A 343 -12.37 49.19 -5.57
N PHE A 344 -12.09 49.58 -6.82
CA PHE A 344 -10.89 49.26 -7.61
C PHE A 344 -9.87 50.42 -7.64
N LYS A 345 -8.59 50.11 -7.94
CA LYS A 345 -7.51 51.00 -8.45
C LYS A 345 -7.06 52.13 -7.48
N LEU A 346 -5.76 52.42 -7.33
CA LEU A 346 -4.90 53.05 -8.36
C LEU A 346 -3.40 52.98 -8.00
N LEU A 347 -2.51 53.19 -8.99
CA LEU A 347 -1.03 53.22 -8.92
C LEU A 347 -0.37 51.86 -8.57
N PHE A 348 0.80 51.49 -9.12
CA PHE A 348 1.76 52.25 -9.95
C PHE A 348 2.00 51.57 -11.32
N LEU A 349 2.52 52.33 -12.29
CA LEU A 349 2.78 51.89 -13.69
C LEU A 349 4.10 52.53 -14.18
N LEU A 350 4.76 51.97 -15.22
CA LEU A 350 6.02 52.44 -15.86
C LEU A 350 7.30 52.16 -15.01
N THR A 351 8.54 51.88 -15.48
CA THR A 351 9.26 51.70 -16.80
C THR A 351 10.74 51.30 -16.51
N ILE A 352 11.60 50.66 -17.33
CA ILE A 352 11.55 50.05 -18.70
C ILE A 352 12.73 49.04 -18.90
N GLY A 353 12.54 47.98 -19.71
CA GLY A 353 13.50 47.49 -20.74
C GLY A 353 14.77 46.66 -20.36
N LEU A 354 15.50 46.04 -21.32
CA LEU A 354 15.22 45.74 -22.76
C LEU A 354 16.29 44.78 -23.38
N PHE A 355 16.00 44.17 -24.55
CA PHE A 355 16.85 43.29 -25.43
C PHE A 355 17.05 41.82 -24.95
N HIS A 356 16.88 40.74 -25.74
CA HIS A 356 17.44 40.27 -27.04
C HIS A 356 18.93 39.85 -26.92
N HIS A 357 19.48 38.78 -27.53
CA HIS A 357 19.09 37.83 -28.61
C HIS A 357 20.03 36.56 -28.55
N VAL A 358 20.02 35.44 -29.32
CA VAL A 358 19.32 34.88 -30.51
C VAL A 358 19.50 33.32 -30.53
N GLU A 359 18.84 32.56 -31.43
CA GLU A 359 19.12 31.13 -31.71
C GLU A 359 20.23 30.90 -32.77
N ILE A 360 21.07 29.85 -32.64
CA ILE A 360 21.89 29.29 -33.75
C ILE A 360 22.09 27.75 -33.65
N VAL A 361 21.71 27.06 -34.74
CA VAL A 361 22.17 25.72 -35.24
C VAL A 361 21.85 24.44 -34.45
N MET A 362 20.97 23.65 -35.07
CA MET A 362 21.04 22.19 -35.12
C MET A 362 21.76 21.73 -36.41
N THR A 363 22.28 20.49 -36.41
CA THR A 363 22.77 19.73 -37.58
C THR A 363 24.13 20.15 -38.20
N LEU A 364 25.22 19.52 -37.77
CA LEU A 364 25.97 18.52 -38.56
C LEU A 364 27.28 18.10 -37.86
N ILE A 365 27.49 16.79 -37.72
CA ILE A 365 28.73 16.06 -38.08
C ILE A 365 28.49 14.56 -37.84
N ARG A 366 28.89 13.71 -38.80
CA ARG A 366 29.17 12.29 -38.54
C ARG A 366 30.67 12.15 -38.29
N VAL A 367 31.09 11.66 -37.13
CA VAL A 367 32.47 11.15 -36.96
C VAL A 367 32.43 9.64 -36.89
N ASN A 368 33.26 8.99 -37.71
CA ASN A 368 33.44 7.55 -37.72
C ASN A 368 34.78 7.24 -37.04
N VAL A 369 34.76 6.91 -35.74
CA VAL A 369 35.97 6.67 -34.94
C VAL A 369 36.16 5.17 -34.73
N ARG A 370 37.18 4.60 -35.38
CA ARG A 370 37.66 3.23 -35.16
C ARG A 370 39.01 3.26 -34.43
N ASP A 371 39.01 3.65 -33.17
CA ASP A 371 40.18 3.51 -32.28
C ASP A 371 39.74 3.46 -30.81
N PRO A 372 40.01 2.37 -30.05
CA PRO A 372 39.68 2.29 -28.63
C PRO A 372 40.34 3.36 -27.75
N LEU A 373 41.55 3.84 -28.08
CA LEU A 373 42.29 4.76 -27.20
C LEU A 373 41.73 6.19 -27.19
N ALA A 374 40.91 6.57 -28.17
CA ALA A 374 40.28 7.89 -28.20
C ALA A 374 39.17 8.04 -27.13
N LEU A 375 38.45 6.96 -26.83
CA LEU A 375 37.38 6.92 -25.83
C LEU A 375 37.96 6.90 -24.40
N GLU A 376 39.07 6.21 -24.17
CA GLU A 376 39.75 6.20 -22.87
C GLU A 376 40.18 7.62 -22.47
N LYS A 377 40.65 8.44 -23.43
CA LYS A 377 41.03 9.83 -23.15
C LYS A 377 39.83 10.70 -22.77
N LEU A 378 38.70 10.53 -23.46
CA LEU A 378 37.46 11.26 -23.13
C LEU A 378 36.94 10.88 -21.73
N PHE A 379 37.01 9.60 -21.34
CA PHE A 379 36.64 9.17 -19.99
C PHE A 379 37.63 9.62 -18.91
N ARG A 380 38.95 9.52 -19.14
CA ARG A 380 39.99 9.94 -18.17
C ARG A 380 39.99 11.44 -17.89
N GLU A 381 39.59 12.28 -18.85
CA GLU A 381 39.42 13.72 -18.65
C GLU A 381 38.06 14.08 -18.00
N THR A 382 37.07 13.16 -18.01
CA THR A 382 35.76 13.38 -17.40
C THR A 382 35.67 12.86 -15.95
N PHE A 383 36.26 11.69 -15.64
CA PHE A 383 36.25 11.11 -14.27
C PHE A 383 37.57 10.38 -13.93
N ASN A 384 38.47 11.06 -13.22
CA ASN A 384 39.61 10.45 -12.53
C ASN A 384 39.71 11.02 -11.08
N PRO A 385 39.53 10.21 -10.01
CA PRO A 385 39.41 10.70 -8.62
C PRO A 385 40.67 11.28 -7.95
N SER A 386 41.68 11.71 -8.71
CA SER A 386 43.02 12.06 -8.19
C SER A 386 43.52 13.47 -8.53
N SER A 387 42.72 14.30 -9.20
CA SER A 387 43.11 15.67 -9.62
C SER A 387 42.08 16.77 -9.34
N ILE A 388 41.10 16.53 -8.46
CA ILE A 388 40.31 17.60 -7.82
C ILE A 388 40.59 17.55 -6.32
N GLY A 389 41.41 18.48 -5.84
CA GLY A 389 41.71 18.62 -4.42
C GLY A 389 40.55 19.25 -3.65
N LEU A 390 40.41 18.91 -2.37
CA LEU A 390 39.53 19.59 -1.42
C LEU A 390 40.06 21.00 -1.10
N ALA A 391 39.81 21.95 -1.99
CA ALA A 391 40.06 23.38 -1.78
C ALA A 391 39.10 24.24 -2.62
N ASN A 392 38.20 24.94 -1.92
CA ASN A 392 37.42 26.12 -2.34
C ASN A 392 36.99 26.24 -3.81
N PHE A 393 35.70 25.97 -4.09
CA PHE A 393 35.04 26.48 -5.29
C PHE A 393 33.83 27.36 -4.92
N GLU A 394 34.10 28.64 -4.68
CA GLU A 394 33.07 29.68 -4.72
C GLU A 394 32.71 29.99 -6.17
N GLY A 395 31.43 30.25 -6.47
CA GLY A 395 30.99 30.85 -7.73
C GLY A 395 30.69 29.88 -8.89
N GLY A 396 29.40 29.60 -9.09
CA GLY A 396 28.92 28.75 -10.20
C GLY A 396 27.39 28.60 -10.22
N THR A 397 26.65 29.64 -9.86
CA THR A 397 25.23 29.53 -9.48
C THR A 397 24.28 29.33 -10.67
N ALA A 398 23.81 28.10 -10.86
CA ALA A 398 22.40 27.90 -11.18
C ALA A 398 21.62 28.07 -9.87
N THR A 399 20.94 29.22 -9.70
CA THR A 399 20.24 29.52 -8.44
C THR A 399 19.01 28.62 -8.29
N LEU A 400 19.11 27.61 -7.42
CA LEU A 400 17.95 27.12 -6.69
C LEU A 400 17.24 28.34 -6.07
N SER A 401 15.91 28.35 -6.07
CA SER A 401 15.15 29.43 -5.46
C SER A 401 15.53 29.57 -3.99
N ASN A 402 15.59 30.81 -3.50
CA ASN A 402 15.89 31.06 -2.09
C ASN A 402 14.83 30.32 -1.24
N PRO A 403 15.23 29.42 -0.32
CA PRO A 403 14.27 28.76 0.55
C PRO A 403 13.46 29.76 1.38
N GLY A 404 13.97 30.98 1.62
CA GLY A 404 13.24 32.04 2.31
C GLY A 404 11.97 32.55 1.61
N ASP A 405 11.81 32.32 0.30
CA ASP A 405 10.57 32.65 -0.43
C ASP A 405 9.55 31.49 -0.40
N ASN A 406 9.97 30.29 0.02
CA ASN A 406 9.20 29.04 -0.09
C ASN A 406 9.00 28.31 1.25
N VAL A 407 9.71 28.71 2.30
CA VAL A 407 9.66 28.11 3.64
C VAL A 407 9.10 29.12 4.65
N THR A 408 8.01 28.76 5.33
CA THR A 408 7.33 29.62 6.31
C THR A 408 7.38 29.02 7.72
N PHE A 409 7.59 29.86 8.73
CA PHE A 409 7.70 29.45 10.13
C PHE A 409 6.47 29.87 10.94
N TYR A 410 5.64 28.90 11.33
CA TYR A 410 4.43 29.13 12.12
C TYR A 410 4.70 28.96 13.62
N LEU A 411 4.87 30.07 14.34
CA LEU A 411 5.05 30.08 15.80
C LEU A 411 3.70 30.02 16.53
N TYR A 412 3.55 29.01 17.36
CA TYR A 412 2.51 28.88 18.38
C TYR A 412 3.13 28.96 19.77
N THR A 413 2.42 29.59 20.70
CA THR A 413 2.75 29.71 22.12
C THR A 413 1.46 29.57 22.94
N PRO A 414 1.53 29.46 24.28
CA PRO A 414 0.34 29.45 25.13
C PRO A 414 -0.59 30.67 24.96
N SER A 415 -0.08 31.82 24.48
CA SER A 415 -0.89 33.01 24.17
C SER A 415 -1.55 33.01 22.79
N ASN A 416 -1.12 32.16 21.85
CA ASN A 416 -1.65 32.12 20.48
C ASN A 416 -1.84 30.68 19.97
N LYS A 417 -2.31 29.76 20.83
CA LYS A 417 -2.40 28.31 20.55
C LYS A 417 -3.05 27.96 19.19
N ILE A 418 -4.07 28.71 18.76
CA ILE A 418 -4.82 28.44 17.52
C ILE A 418 -4.23 29.16 16.30
N ASN A 419 -3.88 30.44 16.43
CA ASN A 419 -3.48 31.30 15.32
C ASN A 419 -1.97 31.53 15.33
N ALA A 420 -1.25 30.96 14.36
CA ALA A 420 0.20 31.12 14.26
C ALA A 420 0.63 32.59 14.09
N TYR A 421 1.73 32.95 14.75
CA TYR A 421 2.50 34.13 14.40
C TYR A 421 3.55 33.72 13.35
N MET A 422 3.62 34.40 12.21
CA MET A 422 4.61 34.08 11.18
C MET A 422 5.95 34.73 11.51
N LEU A 423 6.94 33.91 11.85
CA LEU A 423 8.32 34.36 12.08
C LEU A 423 9.07 34.54 10.75
N LYS A 424 9.88 35.59 10.67
CA LYS A 424 10.74 35.91 9.52
C LYS A 424 12.20 35.95 9.95
N VAL A 425 13.06 35.23 9.23
CA VAL A 425 14.51 35.19 9.51
C VAL A 425 15.12 36.58 9.28
N GLY A 426 15.84 37.10 10.27
CA GLY A 426 16.51 38.40 10.22
C GLY A 426 15.64 39.60 10.61
N ASP A 427 14.32 39.48 10.66
CA ASP A 427 13.42 40.58 11.01
C ASP A 427 13.26 40.71 12.54
N VAL A 428 14.19 41.45 13.15
CA VAL A 428 14.20 41.74 14.61
C VAL A 428 12.90 42.41 15.06
N LYS A 429 12.22 43.16 14.18
CA LYS A 429 10.95 43.81 14.53
C LYS A 429 9.83 42.77 14.63
N ASN A 430 9.68 41.91 13.62
CA ASN A 430 8.75 40.78 13.63
C ASN A 430 8.99 39.84 14.82
N LEU A 431 10.25 39.58 15.18
CA LEU A 431 10.57 38.79 16.38
C LEU A 431 10.11 39.48 17.68
N ASN A 432 10.36 40.79 17.83
CA ASN A 432 9.95 41.57 19.00
C ASN A 432 8.43 41.82 19.09
N GLU A 433 7.71 41.75 17.97
CA GLU A 433 6.24 41.80 17.90
C GLU A 433 5.59 40.41 18.05
N SER A 434 6.39 39.34 18.10
CA SER A 434 5.93 37.95 18.30
C SER A 434 5.80 37.60 19.79
N PRO A 435 5.02 36.56 20.15
CA PRO A 435 4.96 36.04 21.51
C PRO A 435 6.15 35.13 21.91
N PHE A 436 7.22 35.07 21.11
CA PHE A 436 8.37 34.19 21.34
C PHE A 436 9.10 34.48 22.66
N ASN A 437 9.47 33.43 23.40
CA ASN A 437 10.20 33.55 24.66
C ASN A 437 11.41 32.60 24.69
N ALA A 438 12.62 33.15 24.55
CA ALA A 438 13.87 32.38 24.53
C ALA A 438 14.17 31.56 25.80
N ASN A 439 13.50 31.85 26.93
CA ASN A 439 13.63 31.09 28.17
C ASN A 439 12.75 29.82 28.18
N GLN A 440 11.80 29.70 27.26
CA GLN A 440 10.98 28.50 27.07
C GLN A 440 11.68 27.53 26.12
N GLN A 441 11.45 26.23 26.28
CA GLN A 441 11.96 25.23 25.34
C GLN A 441 11.26 25.43 23.99
N THR A 442 12.04 25.32 22.91
CA THR A 442 11.58 25.55 21.54
C THR A 442 11.51 24.21 20.81
N LYS A 443 10.29 23.79 20.50
CA LYS A 443 9.98 22.63 19.64
C LYS A 443 9.92 23.10 18.20
N ILE A 444 10.72 22.52 17.31
CA ILE A 444 10.62 22.74 15.86
C ILE A 444 9.98 21.49 15.25
N LEU A 445 8.89 21.63 14.50
CA LEU A 445 8.17 20.51 13.86
C LEU A 445 8.37 20.57 12.34
N ILE A 446 8.87 19.49 11.72
CA ILE A 446 9.21 19.44 10.29
C ILE A 446 8.54 18.23 9.62
N HIS A 447 7.75 18.51 8.60
CA HIS A 447 6.95 17.52 7.87
C HIS A 447 7.71 16.82 6.72
N GLY A 448 7.12 15.75 6.19
CA GLY A 448 7.68 14.91 5.14
C GLY A 448 7.44 15.37 3.69
N TRP A 449 7.66 14.44 2.75
CA TRP A 449 7.33 14.57 1.33
C TRP A 449 5.81 14.65 1.11
N THR A 450 5.34 15.45 0.15
CA THR A 450 3.92 15.82 -0.13
C THR A 450 3.14 16.48 1.01
N ASP A 451 3.57 16.28 2.26
CA ASP A 451 2.94 16.71 3.50
C ASP A 451 3.10 18.23 3.77
N SER A 452 2.41 18.79 4.77
CA SER A 452 2.42 20.22 5.08
C SER A 452 2.49 20.56 6.59
N ALA A 453 2.89 21.78 6.94
CA ALA A 453 2.84 22.26 8.33
C ALA A 453 1.44 22.63 8.84
N LEU A 454 0.40 22.42 8.02
CA LEU A 454 -0.99 22.67 8.38
C LEU A 454 -1.76 21.39 8.71
N GLU A 455 -1.12 20.23 8.59
CA GLU A 455 -1.77 18.93 8.74
C GLU A 455 -2.21 18.60 10.18
N PRO A 456 -3.24 17.76 10.36
CA PRO A 456 -3.78 17.42 11.68
C PRO A 456 -2.73 16.87 12.67
N TRP A 457 -1.72 16.13 12.20
CA TRP A 457 -0.71 15.54 13.09
C TRP A 457 0.24 16.60 13.68
N ILE A 458 0.61 17.63 12.91
CA ILE A 458 1.35 18.81 13.40
C ILE A 458 0.52 19.59 14.45
N MET A 459 -0.79 19.69 14.24
CA MET A 459 -1.71 20.34 15.18
C MET A 459 -1.87 19.52 16.47
N ASN A 460 -1.94 18.19 16.37
CA ASN A 460 -2.00 17.29 17.53
C ASN A 460 -0.71 17.36 18.37
N PHE A 461 0.48 17.41 17.74
CA PHE A 461 1.75 17.68 18.44
C PHE A 461 1.68 18.97 19.26
N ARG A 462 1.26 20.07 18.60
CA ARG A 462 1.13 21.39 19.24
C ARG A 462 0.19 21.32 20.43
N ASP A 463 -0.97 20.70 20.27
CA ASP A 463 -2.02 20.69 21.29
C ASP A 463 -1.68 19.74 22.45
N ASN A 464 -1.11 18.56 22.21
CA ASN A 464 -0.62 17.66 23.26
C ASN A 464 0.47 18.35 24.11
N TYR A 465 1.45 19.01 23.49
CA TYR A 465 2.44 19.80 24.23
C TYR A 465 1.77 20.91 25.08
N PHE A 466 0.73 21.57 24.57
CA PHE A 466 -0.03 22.57 25.32
C PHE A 466 -1.02 22.01 26.36
N VAL A 467 -1.26 20.69 26.39
CA VAL A 467 -2.02 19.98 27.43
C VAL A 467 -1.13 19.63 28.63
N THR A 468 0.17 19.39 28.45
CA THR A 468 1.14 19.12 29.55
C THR A 468 1.25 20.22 30.62
N GLY A 469 0.65 21.39 30.39
CA GLY A 469 0.74 22.55 31.29
C GLY A 469 2.04 23.37 31.17
N ASN A 470 3.04 22.85 30.45
CA ASN A 470 4.29 23.56 30.19
C ASN A 470 4.13 24.64 29.11
N ASN A 471 4.95 25.68 29.20
CA ASN A 471 4.99 26.77 28.23
C ASN A 471 6.14 26.54 27.24
N TYR A 472 5.80 26.29 25.98
CA TYR A 472 6.74 26.05 24.87
C TYR A 472 6.60 27.10 23.77
N ASN A 473 7.69 27.38 23.05
CA ASN A 473 7.61 27.89 21.69
C ASN A 473 7.48 26.68 20.75
N ILE A 474 6.43 26.61 19.94
CA ILE A 474 6.24 25.52 18.97
C ILE A 474 6.26 26.14 17.57
N ILE A 475 7.27 25.82 16.76
CA ILE A 475 7.47 26.38 15.42
C ILE A 475 7.30 25.27 14.39
N ALA A 476 6.19 25.27 13.67
CA ALA A 476 6.00 24.37 12.54
C ALA A 476 6.65 24.95 11.27
N VAL A 477 7.48 24.15 10.60
CA VAL A 477 8.24 24.52 9.40
C VAL A 477 7.46 24.09 8.16
N ASN A 478 6.81 25.03 7.49
CA ASN A 478 6.10 24.77 6.24
C ASN A 478 7.07 24.86 5.05
N TRP A 479 7.37 23.73 4.42
CA TRP A 479 8.15 23.66 3.18
C TRP A 479 7.37 23.00 2.03
N TYR A 480 6.04 22.94 2.13
CA TYR A 480 5.12 22.37 1.14
C TYR A 480 5.39 22.75 -0.33
N PRO A 481 5.72 24.02 -0.69
CA PRO A 481 6.03 24.39 -2.07
C PRO A 481 7.24 23.66 -2.68
N LEU A 482 8.09 23.05 -1.84
CA LEU A 482 9.25 22.26 -2.22
C LEU A 482 9.01 20.75 -1.98
N SER A 483 8.34 20.38 -0.88
CA SER A 483 8.02 18.98 -0.55
C SER A 483 6.98 18.34 -1.49
N SER A 484 6.14 19.15 -2.14
CA SER A 484 5.14 18.69 -3.14
C SER A 484 5.70 18.50 -4.55
N THR A 485 7.01 18.64 -4.75
CA THR A 485 7.70 18.28 -6.00
C THR A 485 7.95 16.77 -6.07
N GLU A 486 8.29 16.25 -7.27
CA GLU A 486 8.68 14.84 -7.44
C GLU A 486 9.77 14.43 -6.44
N TYR A 487 9.70 13.21 -5.91
CA TYR A 487 10.54 12.76 -4.78
C TYR A 487 12.05 13.07 -4.94
N PRO A 488 12.72 12.80 -6.09
CA PRO A 488 14.14 13.12 -6.25
C PRO A 488 14.45 14.62 -6.25
N THR A 489 13.46 15.46 -6.56
CA THR A 489 13.54 16.93 -6.50
C THR A 489 13.31 17.43 -5.08
N ALA A 490 12.31 16.89 -4.36
CA ALA A 490 12.09 17.18 -2.95
C ALA A 490 13.32 16.82 -2.09
N VAL A 491 13.94 15.66 -2.36
CA VAL A 491 15.21 15.23 -1.74
C VAL A 491 16.36 16.22 -1.97
N ARG A 492 16.41 16.93 -3.10
CA ARG A 492 17.43 17.97 -3.37
C ARG A 492 17.20 19.25 -2.57
N TYR A 493 15.96 19.56 -2.19
CA TYR A 493 15.64 20.75 -1.40
C TYR A 493 15.85 20.59 0.10
N THR A 494 15.94 19.37 0.63
CA THR A 494 16.10 19.12 2.07
C THR A 494 17.31 19.83 2.69
N ARG A 495 18.48 19.81 2.03
CA ARG A 495 19.68 20.52 2.49
C ARG A 495 19.45 22.05 2.53
N PRO A 496 19.07 22.74 1.44
CA PRO A 496 18.72 24.16 1.49
C PRO A 496 17.63 24.53 2.51
N VAL A 497 16.60 23.69 2.71
CA VAL A 497 15.58 23.95 3.73
C VAL A 497 16.16 23.81 5.13
N GLY A 498 16.94 22.76 5.41
CA GLY A 498 17.59 22.57 6.71
C GLY A 498 18.59 23.67 7.04
N GLU A 499 19.38 24.10 6.05
CA GLU A 499 20.27 25.25 6.18
C GLU A 499 19.49 26.54 6.55
N TYR A 500 18.31 26.75 5.98
CA TYR A 500 17.45 27.89 6.31
C TYR A 500 16.74 27.77 7.68
N VAL A 501 16.39 26.55 8.13
CA VAL A 501 15.97 26.30 9.52
C VAL A 501 17.12 26.60 10.49
N GLY A 502 18.34 26.20 10.16
CA GLY A 502 19.55 26.57 10.91
C GLY A 502 19.74 28.10 10.97
N ALA A 503 19.50 28.80 9.86
CA ALA A 503 19.54 30.27 9.82
C ALA A 503 18.48 30.93 10.73
N LEU A 504 17.27 30.36 10.84
CA LEU A 504 16.29 30.79 11.84
C LEU A 504 16.83 30.61 13.27
N LEU A 505 17.40 29.44 13.58
CA LEU A 505 17.95 29.16 14.92
C LEU A 505 19.13 30.09 15.26
N GLN A 506 20.00 30.40 14.30
CA GLN A 506 21.06 31.41 14.44
C GLN A 506 20.47 32.82 14.66
N PHE A 507 19.40 33.19 13.95
CA PHE A 507 18.73 34.47 14.15
C PHE A 507 18.09 34.58 15.56
N LEU A 508 17.38 33.55 16.01
CA LEU A 508 16.77 33.50 17.35
C LEU A 508 17.82 33.50 18.47
N ASN A 509 18.96 32.83 18.28
CA ASN A 509 20.09 32.88 19.20
C ASN A 509 20.66 34.30 19.31
N ASN A 510 20.98 34.94 18.18
CA ASN A 510 21.56 36.28 18.18
C ASN A 510 20.60 37.35 18.71
N ALA A 511 19.35 37.38 18.21
CA ALA A 511 18.41 38.47 18.47
C ALA A 511 17.61 38.32 19.78
N ALA A 512 17.30 37.08 20.20
CA ALA A 512 16.52 36.81 21.41
C ALA A 512 17.27 36.03 22.50
N GLN A 513 18.56 35.69 22.28
CA GLN A 513 19.39 34.92 23.22
C GLN A 513 18.87 33.49 23.47
N LEU A 514 18.21 32.87 22.47
CA LEU A 514 17.82 31.46 22.51
C LEU A 514 19.05 30.55 22.67
N SER A 515 19.11 29.79 23.76
CA SER A 515 20.09 28.71 23.93
C SER A 515 19.76 27.56 22.98
N TYR A 516 20.72 27.13 22.15
CA TYR A 516 20.55 25.93 21.31
C TYR A 516 20.25 24.67 22.12
N ARG A 517 20.70 24.59 23.39
CA ARG A 517 20.39 23.48 24.30
C ARG A 517 18.91 23.42 24.72
N ASN A 518 18.15 24.51 24.51
CA ASN A 518 16.71 24.57 24.71
C ASN A 518 15.93 24.27 23.42
N VAL A 519 16.58 23.82 22.35
CA VAL A 519 15.94 23.48 21.06
C VAL A 519 15.82 21.96 20.93
N HIS A 520 14.62 21.51 20.57
CA HIS A 520 14.32 20.14 20.15
C HIS A 520 13.69 20.21 18.76
N ILE A 521 14.31 19.58 17.77
CA ILE A 521 13.79 19.48 16.40
C ILE A 521 13.18 18.09 16.20
N LEU A 522 11.92 18.02 15.76
CA LEU A 522 11.21 16.79 15.46
C LEU A 522 10.94 16.77 13.96
N GLY A 523 11.52 15.80 13.25
CA GLY A 523 11.38 15.68 11.81
C GLY A 523 10.82 14.32 11.40
N HIS A 524 9.79 14.31 10.56
CA HIS A 524 9.24 13.08 9.97
C HIS A 524 9.73 12.88 8.53
N SER A 525 10.06 11.66 8.14
CA SER A 525 10.42 11.33 6.74
C SER A 525 11.59 12.21 6.24
N LEU A 526 11.46 12.87 5.08
CA LEU A 526 12.42 13.88 4.60
C LEU A 526 12.71 15.00 5.63
N GLY A 527 11.75 15.33 6.48
CA GLY A 527 11.87 16.29 7.58
C GLY A 527 12.91 15.88 8.63
N ALA A 528 13.19 14.59 8.81
CA ALA A 528 14.26 14.11 9.71
C ALA A 528 15.65 14.52 9.21
N HIS A 529 15.89 14.47 7.90
CA HIS A 529 17.16 14.92 7.31
C HIS A 529 17.26 16.45 7.27
N ILE A 530 16.14 17.16 7.06
CA ILE A 530 16.06 18.61 7.25
C ILE A 530 16.43 19.00 8.70
N ALA A 531 16.00 18.22 9.70
CA ALA A 531 16.38 18.43 11.10
C ALA A 531 17.88 18.23 11.34
N GLY A 532 18.48 17.19 10.76
CA GLY A 532 19.94 16.97 10.79
C GLY A 532 20.72 18.14 10.19
N PHE A 533 20.40 18.52 8.95
CA PHE A 533 21.01 19.67 8.27
C PHE A 533 20.80 20.99 9.03
N ALA A 534 19.69 21.17 9.76
CA ALA A 534 19.47 22.32 10.64
C ALA A 534 20.33 22.30 11.90
N GLY A 535 20.57 21.12 12.49
CA GLY A 535 21.49 20.92 13.62
C GLY A 535 22.95 21.16 13.23
N ALA A 536 23.35 20.67 12.05
CA ALA A 536 24.67 20.90 11.47
C ALA A 536 24.92 22.38 11.08
N ASN A 537 23.87 23.15 10.75
CA ASN A 537 23.97 24.55 10.31
C ASN A 537 23.67 25.60 11.41
N VAL A 538 24.14 25.37 12.65
CA VAL A 538 24.19 26.38 13.72
C VAL A 538 25.60 26.57 14.28
N SER A 539 25.84 27.71 14.94
CA SER A 539 27.14 28.07 15.54
C SER A 539 27.49 27.32 16.84
N GLY A 540 26.70 26.30 17.20
CA GLY A 540 26.81 25.52 18.43
C GLY A 540 26.28 24.10 18.20
N VAL A 541 25.57 23.54 19.18
CA VAL A 541 24.92 22.22 19.03
C VAL A 541 23.52 22.28 19.64
N VAL A 542 22.51 21.84 18.89
CA VAL A 542 21.10 21.82 19.32
C VAL A 542 20.85 20.73 20.37
N GLY A 543 19.88 20.96 21.26
CA GLY A 543 19.63 20.13 22.44
C GLY A 543 19.20 18.70 22.12
N ARG A 544 18.28 18.53 21.15
CA ARG A 544 17.78 17.22 20.72
C ARG A 544 17.30 17.24 19.27
N ILE A 545 17.46 16.13 18.55
CA ILE A 545 16.72 15.85 17.30
C ILE A 545 15.99 14.51 17.46
N THR A 546 14.68 14.47 17.21
CA THR A 546 13.93 13.22 17.04
C THR A 546 13.67 12.98 15.56
N GLY A 547 14.14 11.85 15.04
CA GLY A 547 13.84 11.36 13.70
C GLY A 547 12.67 10.38 13.73
N MET A 548 11.50 10.81 13.23
CA MET A 548 10.33 9.94 13.10
C MET A 548 10.35 9.30 11.71
N ASP A 549 10.67 8.01 11.66
CA ASP A 549 10.88 7.19 10.46
C ASP A 549 11.61 7.98 9.32
N PRO A 550 12.90 8.32 9.52
CA PRO A 550 13.68 9.12 8.55
C PRO A 550 13.66 8.47 7.16
N ALA A 551 13.70 9.24 6.08
CA ALA A 551 13.47 8.69 4.75
C ALA A 551 14.63 7.84 4.19
N GLY A 552 14.40 6.54 3.98
CA GLY A 552 15.37 5.62 3.37
C GLY A 552 15.69 5.91 1.88
N PRO A 553 14.69 6.14 0.99
CA PRO A 553 14.96 6.28 -0.44
C PRO A 553 15.86 7.48 -0.76
N LEU A 554 16.85 7.26 -1.63
CA LEU A 554 17.90 8.19 -2.02
C LEU A 554 18.86 8.65 -0.89
N TYR A 555 18.74 8.13 0.34
CA TYR A 555 19.73 8.35 1.42
C TYR A 555 20.38 7.06 1.93
N GLU A 556 19.65 5.94 1.94
CA GLU A 556 20.13 4.59 2.29
C GLU A 556 20.25 3.71 1.04
N PHE A 557 19.27 3.77 0.13
CA PHE A 557 19.23 3.02 -1.12
C PHE A 557 18.96 3.90 -2.35
N PRO A 558 19.53 3.60 -3.54
CA PRO A 558 20.36 2.45 -3.86
C PRO A 558 21.82 2.55 -3.39
N LEU A 559 22.22 3.67 -2.77
CA LEU A 559 23.54 3.85 -2.17
C LEU A 559 23.42 4.63 -0.87
N LEU A 560 24.05 4.12 0.19
CA LEU A 560 24.10 4.76 1.50
C LEU A 560 24.93 6.05 1.43
N ARG A 561 24.30 7.18 1.77
CA ARG A 561 24.99 8.46 1.89
C ARG A 561 25.82 8.51 3.18
N GLY A 562 26.98 9.16 3.08
CA GLY A 562 27.79 9.50 4.23
C GLY A 562 27.03 10.41 5.21
N SER A 563 27.41 10.35 6.49
CA SER A 563 26.73 11.04 7.61
C SER A 563 26.36 12.50 7.33
N ARG A 564 27.26 13.27 6.72
CA ARG A 564 27.08 14.70 6.39
C ARG A 564 25.96 14.98 5.38
N ASP A 565 25.44 13.97 4.69
CA ASP A 565 24.41 14.07 3.64
C ASP A 565 23.08 13.41 4.04
N ARG A 566 22.89 13.13 5.33
CA ARG A 566 21.64 12.64 5.96
C ARG A 566 21.50 13.22 7.38
N LEU A 567 20.68 12.58 8.22
CA LEU A 567 20.66 12.78 9.67
C LEU A 567 21.74 11.89 10.32
N ASP A 568 22.45 12.41 11.31
CA ASP A 568 23.55 11.73 12.01
C ASP A 568 23.58 12.06 13.52
N PRO A 569 24.14 11.20 14.39
CA PRO A 569 24.21 11.49 15.83
C PRO A 569 25.00 12.76 16.16
N THR A 570 25.89 13.23 15.27
CA THR A 570 26.67 14.46 15.47
C THR A 570 25.88 15.76 15.26
N ASP A 571 24.68 15.71 14.68
CA ASP A 571 23.85 16.90 14.41
C ASP A 571 23.26 17.55 15.69
N ALA A 572 23.24 16.83 16.82
CA ALA A 572 22.72 17.31 18.09
C ALA A 572 23.46 16.71 19.30
N VAL A 573 23.17 17.25 20.50
CA VAL A 573 23.67 16.71 21.78
C VAL A 573 23.11 15.32 22.06
N PHE A 574 21.91 15.05 21.55
CA PHE A 574 21.21 13.79 21.62
C PHE A 574 20.32 13.65 20.39
N VAL A 575 20.28 12.46 19.81
CA VAL A 575 19.49 12.13 18.62
C VAL A 575 18.77 10.82 18.90
N ASP A 576 17.46 10.79 18.72
CA ASP A 576 16.64 9.61 18.95
C ASP A 576 15.78 9.31 17.72
N ILE A 577 15.80 8.07 17.25
CA ILE A 577 15.08 7.64 16.04
C ILE A 577 13.95 6.68 16.42
N ILE A 578 12.80 6.80 15.77
CA ILE A 578 11.70 5.84 15.85
C ILE A 578 11.50 5.28 14.44
N HIS A 579 11.90 4.02 14.24
CA HIS A 579 11.74 3.29 12.99
C HIS A 579 10.40 2.56 13.01
N THR A 580 9.55 2.78 12.00
CA THR A 580 8.24 2.11 11.87
C THR A 580 7.90 1.66 10.46
N CYS A 581 8.57 2.13 9.41
CA CYS A 581 8.45 1.60 8.05
C CYS A 581 9.83 1.44 7.41
N ALA A 582 10.80 1.08 8.25
CA ALA A 582 12.16 0.82 7.87
C ALA A 582 12.21 -0.17 6.70
N GLY A 583 13.01 0.15 5.68
CA GLY A 583 13.27 -0.68 4.51
C GLY A 583 12.24 -0.56 3.39
N ALA A 584 11.24 0.31 3.55
CA ALA A 584 10.32 0.69 2.49
C ALA A 584 10.25 2.22 2.35
N ALA A 585 9.74 2.92 3.36
CA ALA A 585 9.78 4.38 3.44
C ALA A 585 10.88 4.88 4.39
N GLY A 586 11.09 4.16 5.49
CA GLY A 586 12.06 4.48 6.54
C GLY A 586 13.48 3.98 6.28
N PHE A 587 14.44 4.69 6.87
CA PHE A 587 15.84 4.31 7.08
C PHE A 587 15.93 3.19 8.12
N VAL A 588 16.94 2.33 8.08
CA VAL A 588 16.98 1.09 8.87
C VAL A 588 18.22 0.95 9.73
N GLU A 589 19.38 1.31 9.18
CA GLU A 589 20.58 1.48 9.98
C GLU A 589 20.33 2.42 11.17
N ALA A 590 20.92 2.10 12.31
CA ALA A 590 20.85 2.96 13.49
C ALA A 590 21.62 4.26 13.21
N ILE A 591 20.91 5.38 13.11
CA ILE A 591 21.47 6.71 12.81
C ILE A 591 21.25 7.72 13.94
N GLY A 592 20.74 7.27 15.08
CA GLY A 592 20.62 8.01 16.32
C GLY A 592 21.78 7.77 17.30
N HIS A 593 21.67 8.44 18.43
CA HIS A 593 22.32 7.99 19.65
C HIS A 593 21.56 6.78 20.24
N VAL A 594 20.23 6.76 20.09
CA VAL A 594 19.32 5.67 20.45
C VAL A 594 18.28 5.50 19.35
N ASP A 595 17.95 4.25 19.04
CA ASP A 595 17.18 3.90 17.85
C ASP A 595 16.11 2.87 18.26
N PHE A 596 14.84 3.25 18.17
CA PHE A 596 13.70 2.45 18.61
C PHE A 596 13.02 1.77 17.43
N TYR A 597 12.78 0.47 17.56
CA TYR A 597 12.18 -0.38 16.54
C TYR A 597 10.90 -1.06 17.09
N PRO A 598 9.81 -0.30 17.35
CA PRO A 598 8.51 -0.86 17.68
C PRO A 598 8.09 -1.90 16.65
N ASN A 599 7.73 -3.10 17.13
CA ASN A 599 7.32 -4.23 16.29
C ASN A 599 8.41 -4.64 15.26
N GLY A 600 9.68 -4.52 15.65
CA GLY A 600 10.85 -4.71 14.79
C GLY A 600 11.13 -3.55 13.82
N GLY A 601 10.37 -2.46 13.92
CA GLY A 601 10.41 -1.30 13.01
C GLY A 601 9.91 -1.58 11.59
N THR A 602 9.41 -2.79 11.33
CA THR A 602 9.13 -3.30 9.99
C THR A 602 8.00 -2.57 9.28
N PHE A 603 8.01 -2.67 7.94
CA PHE A 603 6.96 -2.22 7.01
C PHE A 603 5.51 -2.50 7.47
N THR A 604 5.24 -3.56 8.22
CA THR A 604 3.90 -3.92 8.70
C THR A 604 3.78 -3.75 10.22
N GLN A 605 3.40 -2.55 10.65
CA GLN A 605 3.09 -2.29 12.05
C GLN A 605 1.70 -2.84 12.43
N PRO A 606 1.45 -3.24 13.70
CA PRO A 606 0.13 -3.66 14.17
C PRO A 606 -0.96 -2.66 13.82
N GLY A 607 -2.11 -3.15 13.35
CA GLY A 607 -3.25 -2.34 12.89
C GLY A 607 -3.13 -1.79 11.47
N CYS A 608 -1.93 -1.78 10.88
CA CYS A 608 -1.77 -1.48 9.46
C CYS A 608 -2.11 -2.70 8.60
N SER A 609 -2.97 -2.53 7.59
CA SER A 609 -3.28 -3.60 6.64
C SER A 609 -2.17 -3.73 5.59
N ALA A 610 -2.01 -4.90 4.97
CA ALA A 610 -1.01 -5.12 3.92
C ALA A 610 -1.15 -4.14 2.74
N LEU A 611 -2.38 -3.69 2.45
CA LEU A 611 -2.72 -2.73 1.39
C LEU A 611 -2.53 -1.25 1.77
N GLN A 612 -2.13 -0.97 3.02
CA GLN A 612 -1.89 0.40 3.52
C GLN A 612 -0.54 0.50 4.27
N SER A 613 0.24 -0.59 4.33
CA SER A 613 1.39 -0.72 5.22
C SER A 613 2.47 0.33 4.96
N LEU A 614 2.68 0.78 3.72
CA LEU A 614 3.65 1.85 3.45
C LEU A 614 3.31 3.15 4.20
N THR A 615 2.13 3.72 3.94
CA THR A 615 1.73 5.02 4.52
C THR A 615 1.30 4.91 5.98
N CYS A 616 0.59 3.84 6.35
CA CYS A 616 0.17 3.61 7.74
C CYS A 616 1.37 3.39 8.66
N SER A 617 2.32 2.52 8.29
CA SER A 617 3.48 2.24 9.12
C SER A 617 4.48 3.40 9.09
N HIS A 618 4.62 4.14 7.99
CA HIS A 618 5.46 5.35 7.96
C HIS A 618 4.88 6.45 8.87
N ALA A 619 3.55 6.52 9.00
CA ALA A 619 2.88 7.42 9.94
C ALA A 619 3.00 7.00 11.42
N ARG A 620 3.21 5.70 11.72
CA ARG A 620 3.25 5.21 13.12
C ARG A 620 4.30 5.92 13.97
N ALA A 621 5.48 6.26 13.44
CA ALA A 621 6.51 6.94 14.22
C ALA A 621 6.05 8.30 14.76
N TYR A 622 5.31 9.10 13.97
CA TYR A 622 4.77 10.37 14.47
C TYR A 622 3.55 10.15 15.38
N ILE A 623 2.74 9.10 15.17
CA ILE A 623 1.61 8.75 16.05
C ILE A 623 2.13 8.35 17.44
N PHE A 624 3.09 7.43 17.53
CA PHE A 624 3.68 7.02 18.81
C PHE A 624 4.36 8.19 19.52
N MET A 625 5.05 9.06 18.77
CA MET A 625 5.66 10.27 19.34
C MET A 625 4.59 11.26 19.87
N ILE A 626 3.46 11.43 19.18
CA ILE A 626 2.33 12.28 19.63
C ILE A 626 1.72 11.76 20.93
N ASP A 627 1.44 10.45 21.01
CA ASP A 627 0.85 9.82 22.20
C ASP A 627 1.84 9.86 23.38
N SER A 628 3.14 9.65 23.15
CA SER A 628 4.18 9.70 24.19
C SER A 628 4.29 11.04 24.96
N ILE A 629 3.76 12.14 24.42
CA ILE A 629 3.78 13.47 25.07
C ILE A 629 2.77 13.56 26.23
N ILE A 630 1.70 12.77 26.17
CA ILE A 630 0.64 12.72 27.20
C ILE A 630 0.66 11.42 28.01
N TYR A 631 1.32 10.38 27.49
CA TYR A 631 1.48 9.07 28.13
C TYR A 631 2.98 8.76 28.34
N PRO A 632 3.59 9.28 29.42
CA PRO A 632 5.05 9.32 29.59
C PRO A 632 5.68 7.96 29.93
N ASP A 633 4.89 6.96 30.33
CA ASP A 633 5.35 5.64 30.78
C ASP A 633 4.91 4.49 29.83
N GLU A 634 4.01 4.73 28.86
CA GLU A 634 3.35 3.69 28.04
C GLU A 634 4.24 2.97 27.01
N PHE A 635 5.39 3.55 26.65
CA PHE A 635 6.27 3.02 25.59
C PHE A 635 7.61 2.52 26.14
N VAL A 636 7.57 1.64 27.13
CA VAL A 636 8.77 0.96 27.64
C VAL A 636 9.37 0.07 26.56
N ALA A 637 10.64 0.30 26.23
CA ALA A 637 11.39 -0.48 25.26
C ALA A 637 12.63 -1.11 25.91
N MET A 638 12.95 -2.35 25.50
CA MET A 638 14.10 -3.10 25.99
C MET A 638 15.27 -2.98 25.03
N LYS A 639 16.46 -2.63 25.52
CA LYS A 639 17.68 -2.69 24.72
C LYS A 639 18.01 -4.14 24.34
N CYS A 640 18.25 -4.37 23.05
CA CYS A 640 18.61 -5.68 22.53
C CYS A 640 19.49 -5.57 21.29
N ASP A 641 20.19 -6.66 20.94
CA ASP A 641 21.02 -6.71 19.73
C ASP A 641 20.20 -7.00 18.47
N SER A 642 19.01 -7.61 18.61
CA SER A 642 18.07 -7.83 17.50
C SER A 642 16.61 -7.90 17.95
N TRP A 643 15.68 -7.72 17.01
CA TRP A 643 14.25 -8.02 17.20
C TRP A 643 14.01 -9.49 17.53
N SER A 644 14.85 -10.39 17.01
CA SER A 644 14.74 -11.83 17.27
C SER A 644 15.08 -12.18 18.73
N ASP A 645 16.12 -11.56 19.28
CA ASP A 645 16.49 -11.72 20.69
C ASP A 645 15.44 -11.09 21.62
N TYR A 646 14.80 -9.99 21.20
CA TYR A 646 13.64 -9.43 21.90
C TYR A 646 12.44 -10.37 21.90
N ARG A 647 12.03 -10.90 20.72
CA ARG A 647 10.94 -11.88 20.61
C ARG A 647 11.16 -13.11 21.48
N ASN A 648 12.41 -13.57 21.59
CA ASN A 648 12.82 -14.78 22.30
C ASN A 648 13.24 -14.54 23.77
N GLY A 649 13.04 -13.34 24.34
CA GLY A 649 13.39 -13.04 25.73
C GLY A 649 14.88 -13.12 26.07
N ARG A 650 15.76 -13.03 25.06
CA ARG A 650 17.23 -13.18 25.21
C ARG A 650 17.96 -11.87 25.51
N CYS A 651 17.25 -10.74 25.57
CA CYS A 651 17.86 -9.44 25.89
C CYS A 651 18.43 -9.40 27.32
N SER A 652 19.67 -8.92 27.45
CA SER A 652 20.30 -8.59 28.74
C SER A 652 20.52 -7.07 28.91
N GLY A 653 19.80 -6.26 28.13
CA GLY A 653 19.94 -4.81 28.11
C GLY A 653 19.15 -4.09 29.21
N THR A 654 19.23 -2.76 29.17
CA THR A 654 18.45 -1.85 30.01
C THR A 654 17.19 -1.37 29.30
N GLU A 655 16.15 -1.05 30.05
CA GLU A 655 14.95 -0.39 29.52
C GLU A 655 15.19 1.10 29.21
N ALA A 656 14.40 1.65 28.29
CA ALA A 656 14.21 3.10 28.09
C ALA A 656 12.81 3.38 27.51
N ILE A 657 12.23 4.52 27.84
CA ILE A 657 10.98 4.99 27.23
C ILE A 657 11.26 5.49 25.81
N MET A 658 10.46 5.05 24.83
CA MET A 658 10.45 5.62 23.48
C MET A 658 9.63 6.93 23.44
N GLY A 659 10.10 7.91 22.67
CA GLY A 659 9.36 9.16 22.42
C GLY A 659 9.81 10.34 23.29
N GLU A 660 8.90 11.27 23.61
CA GLU A 660 9.24 12.55 24.27
C GLU A 660 10.02 12.36 25.59
N HIS A 661 9.70 11.32 26.36
CA HIS A 661 10.24 11.09 27.70
C HIS A 661 11.52 10.22 27.76
N VAL A 662 12.11 9.88 26.60
CA VAL A 662 13.39 9.16 26.53
C VAL A 662 14.51 9.84 27.33
N THR A 663 15.32 9.04 28.03
CA THR A 663 16.50 9.58 28.74
C THR A 663 17.62 9.90 27.75
N VAL A 664 18.19 11.10 27.83
CA VAL A 664 19.29 11.56 26.96
C VAL A 664 20.60 10.76 27.10
N THR A 665 20.63 9.77 28.00
CA THR A 665 21.72 8.81 28.23
C THR A 665 21.47 7.43 27.63
N ALA A 666 20.27 7.11 27.16
CA ALA A 666 19.98 5.85 26.43
C ALA A 666 20.86 5.76 25.17
N ARG A 667 21.36 4.55 24.82
CA ARG A 667 22.27 4.35 23.68
C ARG A 667 22.12 2.99 22.99
N GLY A 668 22.10 2.99 21.66
CA GLY A 668 21.96 1.79 20.81
C GLY A 668 20.51 1.42 20.50
N SER A 669 20.28 0.20 20.00
CA SER A 669 18.96 -0.26 19.53
C SER A 669 18.04 -0.75 20.65
N TYR A 670 16.77 -0.37 20.58
CA TYR A 670 15.73 -0.73 21.54
C TYR A 670 14.48 -1.26 20.83
N TYR A 671 13.85 -2.27 21.42
CA TYR A 671 12.69 -2.97 20.86
C TYR A 671 11.52 -2.97 21.84
N LEU A 672 10.31 -2.90 21.30
CA LEU A 672 9.04 -2.97 22.02
C LEU A 672 7.95 -3.51 21.09
N ARG A 673 6.79 -3.86 21.66
CA ARG A 673 5.56 -4.11 20.90
C ARG A 673 4.56 -2.99 21.14
N THR A 674 3.55 -2.90 20.28
CA THR A 674 2.41 -1.99 20.45
C THR A 674 1.10 -2.65 20.08
N ASN A 675 -0.01 -2.20 20.67
CA ASN A 675 -1.35 -2.58 20.22
C ASN A 675 -1.60 -2.15 18.76
N PRO A 676 -2.60 -2.75 18.08
CA PRO A 676 -3.04 -2.30 16.75
C PRO A 676 -3.80 -0.96 16.77
N ASN A 677 -4.34 -0.54 17.92
CA ASN A 677 -5.13 0.69 18.11
C ASN A 677 -4.66 1.42 19.38
N SER A 678 -4.95 2.72 19.50
CA SER A 678 -4.64 3.51 20.70
C SER A 678 -5.58 3.12 21.87
N PRO A 679 -5.13 3.07 23.14
CA PRO A 679 -3.75 3.30 23.60
C PRO A 679 -2.79 2.20 23.13
N TYR A 680 -1.59 2.59 22.74
CA TYR A 680 -0.66 1.71 22.02
C TYR A 680 0.22 0.83 22.94
N GLU A 681 0.18 1.03 24.26
CA GLU A 681 0.85 0.22 25.29
C GLU A 681 0.50 -1.28 25.23
N GLU A 682 1.51 -2.17 25.17
CA GLU A 682 1.31 -3.61 25.44
C GLU A 682 1.32 -3.87 26.96
N GLN A 683 0.14 -3.98 27.58
CA GLN A 683 0.04 -4.41 28.98
C GLN A 683 0.32 -5.91 29.11
N LEU A 684 1.51 -6.25 29.60
CA LEU A 684 1.93 -7.65 29.80
C LEU A 684 1.13 -8.31 30.96
N PRO A 685 0.31 -9.35 30.69
CA PRO A 685 -0.42 -10.05 31.73
C PRO A 685 0.49 -10.93 32.59
N ARG A 686 0.10 -11.16 33.85
CA ARG A 686 0.69 -12.19 34.72
C ARG A 686 -0.33 -13.29 34.95
N TYR A 687 0.11 -14.54 34.75
CA TYR A 687 -0.70 -15.73 34.97
C TYR A 687 -0.11 -16.57 36.10
N ASP A 688 -0.95 -16.98 37.05
CA ASP A 688 -0.61 -17.94 38.10
C ASP A 688 -1.07 -19.36 37.70
N CYS A 689 -0.36 -20.39 38.19
CA CYS A 689 -0.59 -21.80 37.81
C CYS A 689 -0.97 -22.66 39.03
N ILE A 690 -2.01 -23.49 38.88
CA ILE A 690 -2.56 -24.36 39.93
C ILE A 690 -2.80 -25.77 39.36
N THR A 691 -2.16 -26.78 39.94
CA THR A 691 -2.41 -28.20 39.64
C THR A 691 -3.47 -28.79 40.57
N LEU A 692 -4.49 -29.44 40.02
CA LEU A 692 -5.46 -30.26 40.75
C LEU A 692 -5.07 -31.74 40.73
N LYS A 693 -5.07 -32.35 41.91
CA LYS A 693 -4.74 -33.76 42.16
C LYS A 693 -5.91 -34.48 42.81
N SER A 694 -6.03 -35.78 42.58
CA SER A 694 -6.82 -36.68 43.43
C SER A 694 -6.10 -38.02 43.54
N ASN A 695 -6.15 -38.64 44.73
CA ASN A 695 -5.46 -39.90 45.03
C ASN A 695 -3.97 -39.93 44.60
N ASN A 696 -3.24 -38.82 44.82
CA ASN A 696 -1.85 -38.60 44.42
C ASN A 696 -1.53 -38.66 42.91
N GLN A 697 -2.54 -38.66 42.04
CA GLN A 697 -2.35 -38.46 40.59
C GLN A 697 -2.70 -37.01 40.20
N ILE A 698 -1.93 -36.45 39.27
CA ILE A 698 -2.24 -35.17 38.59
C ILE A 698 -3.39 -35.43 37.63
N ILE A 699 -4.44 -34.60 37.69
CA ILE A 699 -5.66 -34.77 36.86
C ILE A 699 -5.91 -33.56 35.96
N ILE A 700 -5.66 -32.33 36.44
CA ILE A 700 -5.86 -31.09 35.67
C ILE A 700 -4.78 -30.06 36.08
N ASN A 701 -4.27 -29.28 35.13
CA ASN A 701 -3.57 -28.02 35.39
C ASN A 701 -4.50 -26.84 35.03
N LEU A 702 -4.41 -25.73 35.76
CA LEU A 702 -5.20 -24.53 35.55
C LEU A 702 -4.28 -23.31 35.53
N PHE A 703 -4.52 -22.40 34.58
CA PHE A 703 -3.86 -21.10 34.50
C PHE A 703 -4.91 -20.00 34.75
N VAL A 704 -4.57 -19.02 35.58
CA VAL A 704 -5.50 -18.00 36.09
C VAL A 704 -4.90 -16.61 35.89
N ASP A 705 -5.68 -15.70 35.32
CA ASP A 705 -5.32 -14.28 35.16
C ASP A 705 -5.58 -13.49 36.46
N VAL A 706 -4.68 -12.56 36.81
CA VAL A 706 -4.75 -11.76 38.04
C VAL A 706 -4.69 -10.26 37.70
N ILE A 707 -5.82 -9.75 37.20
CA ILE A 707 -5.98 -8.35 36.81
C ILE A 707 -6.05 -7.44 38.06
N HIS A 708 -4.94 -6.78 38.39
CA HIS A 708 -4.85 -5.79 39.45
C HIS A 708 -5.30 -4.38 39.00
N THR A 709 -6.62 -4.11 39.00
CA THR A 709 -7.11 -2.73 38.85
C THR A 709 -7.00 -1.94 40.16
N SER A 710 -6.50 -0.71 40.08
CA SER A 710 -6.27 0.17 41.24
C SER A 710 -7.56 0.87 41.71
N GLY A 711 -8.56 0.11 42.14
CA GLY A 711 -9.73 0.62 42.86
C GLY A 711 -11.05 -0.08 42.55
N SER A 712 -11.62 -0.74 43.58
CA SER A 712 -12.87 -1.52 43.58
C SER A 712 -12.72 -2.98 43.13
N ILE A 713 -12.83 -3.89 44.10
CA ILE A 713 -12.72 -5.35 43.87
C ILE A 713 -14.02 -5.88 43.27
N TYR A 714 -14.05 -6.00 41.94
CA TYR A 714 -14.89 -6.96 41.22
C TYR A 714 -13.97 -7.96 40.51
N GLY A 715 -13.55 -8.99 41.24
CA GLY A 715 -12.73 -10.06 40.68
C GLY A 715 -13.51 -10.88 39.66
N VAL A 716 -13.18 -10.71 38.38
CA VAL A 716 -13.59 -11.62 37.31
C VAL A 716 -12.54 -12.73 37.27
N VAL A 717 -12.96 -13.97 37.52
CA VAL A 717 -12.08 -15.14 37.42
C VAL A 717 -12.24 -15.73 36.01
N GLU A 718 -11.42 -15.28 35.06
CA GLU A 718 -11.24 -16.00 33.81
C GLU A 718 -10.21 -17.12 34.01
N ALA A 719 -10.73 -18.32 34.32
CA ALA A 719 -9.93 -19.53 34.43
C ALA A 719 -9.78 -20.17 33.04
N VAL A 720 -8.60 -20.02 32.42
CA VAL A 720 -8.27 -20.68 31.15
C VAL A 720 -7.82 -22.11 31.45
N GLY A 721 -8.81 -22.98 31.70
CA GLY A 721 -8.58 -24.37 32.07
C GLY A 721 -8.16 -25.24 30.88
N HIS A 722 -6.93 -25.75 30.89
CA HIS A 722 -6.42 -26.71 29.90
C HIS A 722 -5.96 -28.00 30.61
N ALA A 723 -6.74 -29.07 30.45
CA ALA A 723 -6.62 -30.27 31.28
C ALA A 723 -5.71 -31.34 30.68
N ASP A 724 -4.42 -31.30 31.04
CA ASP A 724 -3.46 -32.37 30.72
C ASP A 724 -3.73 -33.66 31.50
N PHE A 725 -4.14 -34.72 30.78
CA PHE A 725 -4.24 -36.07 31.34
C PHE A 725 -3.00 -36.91 31.03
N TYR A 726 -2.28 -37.33 32.08
CA TYR A 726 -1.12 -38.22 31.96
C TYR A 726 -1.49 -39.69 32.28
N PRO A 727 -1.74 -40.56 31.28
CA PRO A 727 -2.01 -41.98 31.50
C PRO A 727 -0.72 -42.74 31.87
N ASN A 728 -0.36 -42.70 33.15
CA ASN A 728 0.76 -43.49 33.68
C ASN A 728 0.46 -45.00 33.64
N ASN A 729 1.01 -45.70 32.63
CA ASN A 729 1.16 -47.16 32.54
C ASN A 729 0.09 -48.01 33.26
N GLY A 730 -1.18 -47.84 32.90
CA GLY A 730 -2.30 -48.58 33.48
C GLY A 730 -3.50 -48.61 32.55
N SER A 731 -3.95 -49.80 32.16
CA SER A 731 -5.07 -49.99 31.24
C SER A 731 -6.42 -49.76 31.91
N ILE A 732 -6.94 -48.54 31.85
CA ILE A 732 -8.36 -48.25 32.11
C ILE A 732 -9.12 -48.41 30.79
N GLN A 733 -9.78 -49.56 30.59
CA GLN A 733 -10.74 -49.71 29.49
C GLN A 733 -11.96 -48.82 29.77
N GLN A 734 -12.20 -47.82 28.92
CA GLN A 734 -13.39 -46.97 29.01
C GLN A 734 -14.62 -47.74 28.51
N PRO A 735 -15.71 -47.88 29.30
CA PRO A 735 -16.92 -48.54 28.83
C PRO A 735 -17.66 -47.65 27.80
N GLY A 736 -17.53 -47.97 26.52
CA GLY A 736 -18.38 -47.41 25.44
C GLY A 736 -17.66 -46.81 24.23
N CYS A 737 -16.38 -46.42 24.33
CA CYS A 737 -15.60 -45.92 23.19
C CYS A 737 -14.88 -47.10 22.48
N GLU A 738 -15.63 -48.00 21.84
CA GLU A 738 -15.09 -48.94 20.84
C GLU A 738 -15.39 -48.41 19.43
N TRP A 739 -14.36 -48.36 18.56
CA TRP A 739 -14.41 -47.88 17.16
C TRP A 739 -14.52 -46.36 16.91
N ASP A 740 -13.70 -45.54 17.57
CA ASP A 740 -13.34 -44.19 17.10
C ASP A 740 -11.85 -43.88 17.42
N PRO A 741 -11.00 -43.51 16.43
CA PRO A 741 -9.61 -43.12 16.66
C PRO A 741 -9.40 -41.61 16.91
N THR A 742 -10.46 -40.79 16.99
CA THR A 742 -10.38 -39.33 17.16
C THR A 742 -10.45 -38.89 18.64
N MET A 743 -9.84 -37.76 18.98
CA MET A 743 -9.70 -37.25 20.36
C MET A 743 -10.99 -36.65 20.96
N VAL A 744 -12.17 -37.15 20.56
CA VAL A 744 -13.48 -36.59 20.97
C VAL A 744 -13.96 -37.18 22.29
N CYS A 745 -13.78 -38.49 22.55
CA CYS A 745 -14.17 -39.11 23.83
C CYS A 745 -13.45 -38.46 25.05
N SER A 746 -12.19 -38.03 24.89
CA SER A 746 -11.37 -37.50 25.98
C SER A 746 -11.77 -36.10 26.43
N HIS A 747 -12.05 -35.17 25.50
CA HIS A 747 -12.43 -33.80 25.83
C HIS A 747 -13.78 -33.71 26.57
N ALA A 748 -14.75 -34.55 26.19
CA ALA A 748 -16.02 -34.65 26.91
C ALA A 748 -15.82 -35.13 28.38
N TRP A 749 -14.87 -36.04 28.61
CA TRP A 749 -14.54 -36.54 29.94
C TRP A 749 -13.85 -35.50 30.83
N ALA A 750 -12.96 -34.66 30.25
CA ALA A 750 -12.30 -33.58 30.97
C ALA A 750 -13.31 -32.57 31.55
N VAL A 751 -14.32 -32.18 30.77
CA VAL A 751 -15.40 -31.28 31.22
C VAL A 751 -16.22 -31.91 32.35
N VAL A 752 -16.56 -33.21 32.26
CA VAL A 752 -17.27 -33.94 33.32
C VAL A 752 -16.46 -34.00 34.62
N LEU A 753 -15.13 -34.20 34.54
CA LEU A 753 -14.27 -34.18 35.71
C LEU A 753 -14.15 -32.78 36.34
N LEU A 754 -14.05 -31.72 35.53
CA LEU A 754 -14.03 -30.34 36.02
C LEU A 754 -15.34 -30.00 36.76
N PHE A 755 -16.49 -30.38 36.20
CA PHE A 755 -17.79 -30.23 36.87
C PHE A 755 -17.90 -31.05 38.16
N ASN A 756 -17.28 -32.23 38.24
CA ASN A 756 -17.25 -33.02 39.47
C ASN A 756 -16.32 -32.41 40.53
N ALA A 757 -15.16 -31.87 40.17
CA ALA A 757 -14.26 -31.19 41.11
C ALA A 757 -14.90 -29.92 41.71
N ILE A 758 -15.64 -29.15 40.90
CA ILE A 758 -16.43 -27.99 41.36
C ILE A 758 -17.57 -28.40 42.30
N LYS A 759 -18.12 -29.61 42.13
CA LYS A 759 -19.31 -30.11 42.85
C LYS A 759 -18.97 -30.93 44.10
N TYR A 760 -17.78 -31.53 44.15
CA TYR A 760 -17.29 -32.40 45.22
C TYR A 760 -15.83 -32.02 45.57
N PRO A 761 -15.58 -30.80 46.09
CA PRO A 761 -14.22 -30.28 46.26
C PRO A 761 -13.40 -31.02 47.33
N GLU A 762 -14.04 -31.79 48.22
CA GLU A 762 -13.34 -32.57 49.25
C GLU A 762 -12.62 -33.81 48.67
N ASP A 763 -12.89 -34.20 47.42
CA ASP A 763 -12.24 -35.32 46.72
C ASP A 763 -10.96 -34.90 45.94
N PHE A 764 -10.59 -33.60 45.97
CA PHE A 764 -9.50 -33.02 45.17
C PHE A 764 -8.60 -32.08 46.00
N GLU A 765 -7.30 -32.04 45.68
CA GLU A 765 -6.29 -31.19 46.33
C GLU A 765 -5.61 -30.27 45.30
N ALA A 766 -5.42 -29.00 45.66
CA ALA A 766 -4.80 -27.98 44.81
C ALA A 766 -3.36 -27.68 45.27
N VAL A 767 -2.41 -27.63 44.33
CA VAL A 767 -0.99 -27.40 44.59
C VAL A 767 -0.40 -26.46 43.53
N GLU A 768 0.52 -25.58 43.95
CA GLU A 768 1.25 -24.64 43.09
C GLU A 768 2.24 -25.36 42.15
N CYS A 769 2.53 -24.78 40.99
CA CYS A 769 3.28 -25.44 39.91
C CYS A 769 4.81 -25.24 40.00
N ASP A 770 5.57 -26.34 40.11
CA ASP A 770 7.04 -26.30 40.01
C ASP A 770 7.53 -26.23 38.55
N SER A 771 8.37 -25.22 38.25
CA SER A 771 9.19 -25.01 37.04
C SER A 771 8.51 -24.51 35.74
N TRP A 772 9.30 -23.74 34.96
CA TRP A 772 8.89 -22.94 33.81
C TRP A 772 8.95 -23.68 32.45
N GLU A 773 9.54 -24.89 32.40
CA GLU A 773 9.95 -25.55 31.14
C GLU A 773 8.79 -26.05 30.25
N ASN A 774 7.55 -26.10 30.76
CA ASN A 774 6.41 -26.66 30.02
C ASN A 774 5.74 -25.67 29.04
N TYR A 775 6.00 -24.36 29.14
CA TYR A 775 5.22 -23.34 28.43
C TYR A 775 5.41 -23.37 26.90
N GLU A 776 6.65 -23.51 26.40
CA GLU A 776 6.95 -23.44 24.96
C GLU A 776 6.35 -24.60 24.13
N ARG A 777 5.98 -25.73 24.75
CA ARG A 777 5.40 -26.87 24.02
C ARG A 777 3.95 -26.65 23.62
N LEU A 778 3.21 -25.83 24.36
CA LEU A 778 1.77 -25.61 24.12
C LEU A 778 1.51 -24.81 22.83
N PHE A 779 2.34 -23.81 22.55
CA PHE A 779 2.19 -22.95 21.36
C PHE A 779 2.39 -23.66 20.00
N LYS A 780 2.89 -24.91 19.98
CA LYS A 780 3.10 -25.70 18.76
C LYS A 780 1.98 -26.70 18.45
N ILE A 781 0.89 -26.72 19.23
CA ILE A 781 -0.17 -27.74 19.11
C ILE A 781 -1.55 -27.12 18.75
N THR A 782 -1.71 -25.81 18.84
CA THR A 782 -3.00 -25.10 18.63
C THR A 782 -3.46 -24.97 17.17
N GLU A 783 -2.70 -25.44 16.17
CA GLU A 783 -3.18 -25.60 14.79
C GLU A 783 -3.70 -27.04 14.54
N ILE A 784 -5.02 -27.25 14.68
CA ILE A 784 -5.89 -28.29 14.05
C ILE A 784 -7.22 -28.32 14.83
N THR A 785 -8.28 -27.68 14.33
CA THR A 785 -9.37 -28.31 13.56
C THR A 785 -10.27 -27.19 13.00
N SER A 786 -10.91 -27.33 11.84
CA SER A 786 -12.03 -28.26 11.63
C SER A 786 -12.35 -28.45 10.14
N VAL A 787 -13.12 -29.51 9.84
CA VAL A 787 -13.45 -29.97 8.49
C VAL A 787 -14.97 -30.15 8.39
N GLY A 788 -15.61 -29.61 7.33
CA GLY A 788 -16.99 -29.96 6.96
C GLY A 788 -17.05 -31.33 6.27
N SER A 789 -18.18 -32.02 6.13
CA SER A 789 -19.53 -31.49 5.89
C SER A 789 -20.62 -32.49 6.43
N PRO A 790 -21.83 -32.74 5.83
CA PRO A 790 -23.05 -32.75 6.67
C PRO A 790 -23.94 -34.01 6.64
N GLY A 791 -24.76 -34.19 7.69
CA GLY A 791 -26.07 -34.87 7.59
C GLY A 791 -26.38 -35.93 8.65
N PHE A 792 -27.66 -36.00 9.06
CA PHE A 792 -28.28 -36.94 10.02
C PHE A 792 -27.74 -36.82 11.48
N VAL A 793 -28.50 -37.07 12.56
CA VAL A 793 -29.82 -37.70 12.76
C VAL A 793 -30.75 -36.81 13.62
N GLN A 794 -32.07 -36.90 13.47
CA GLN A 794 -33.06 -36.31 14.39
C GLN A 794 -33.34 -37.21 15.63
N SER A 795 -33.32 -36.66 16.85
CA SER A 795 -34.32 -37.03 17.89
C SER A 795 -34.34 -36.11 19.13
N THR A 796 -35.37 -35.25 19.17
CA THR A 796 -36.16 -34.85 20.35
C THR A 796 -35.56 -34.97 21.76
N TRP A 797 -35.31 -33.82 22.40
CA TRP A 797 -35.65 -33.59 23.83
C TRP A 797 -36.28 -32.19 23.99
N HIS A 798 -37.15 -32.02 25.00
CA HIS A 798 -38.05 -30.86 25.10
C HIS A 798 -37.47 -29.69 25.91
N SER A 799 -37.41 -28.52 25.28
CA SER A 799 -37.70 -27.17 25.80
C SER A 799 -37.66 -26.91 27.32
N LEU A 800 -36.74 -26.03 27.75
CA LEU A 800 -37.01 -24.95 28.73
C LEU A 800 -35.90 -23.87 28.72
N GLU A 801 -36.21 -22.72 28.10
CA GLU A 801 -35.66 -21.37 28.37
C GLU A 801 -34.12 -21.10 28.38
N ILE A 802 -33.37 -21.51 27.34
CA ILE A 802 -32.09 -20.83 27.00
C ILE A 802 -31.91 -20.64 25.48
N GLU A 803 -32.56 -19.61 24.90
CA GLU A 803 -32.22 -19.09 23.56
C GLU A 803 -31.94 -17.57 23.57
N ASN A 804 -32.68 -16.79 24.35
CA ASN A 804 -32.55 -15.32 24.45
C ASN A 804 -31.35 -14.83 25.29
N LYS A 805 -30.19 -15.50 25.20
CA LYS A 805 -28.91 -15.01 25.75
C LYS A 805 -27.69 -15.24 24.85
N PHE A 806 -27.77 -16.16 23.88
CA PHE A 806 -26.65 -16.41 22.96
C PHE A 806 -26.39 -15.23 22.01
N ALA A 807 -27.46 -14.51 21.62
CA ALA A 807 -27.38 -13.34 20.74
C ALA A 807 -26.66 -12.13 21.37
N ASP A 808 -26.75 -11.95 22.70
CA ASP A 808 -26.07 -10.84 23.39
C ASP A 808 -24.60 -11.18 23.71
N VAL A 809 -24.29 -12.45 23.96
CA VAL A 809 -22.90 -12.93 24.06
C VAL A 809 -22.17 -12.76 22.72
N LEU A 810 -22.82 -13.09 21.59
CA LEU A 810 -22.26 -12.85 20.26
C LEU A 810 -22.08 -11.35 19.93
N LYS A 811 -22.81 -10.44 20.59
CA LYS A 811 -22.57 -8.98 20.50
C LYS A 811 -21.40 -8.49 21.35
N LEU A 812 -21.04 -9.19 22.42
CA LEU A 812 -19.82 -8.90 23.20
C LEU A 812 -18.55 -9.43 22.51
N ILE A 813 -18.64 -10.58 21.84
CA ILE A 813 -17.50 -11.24 21.19
C ILE A 813 -17.02 -10.51 19.92
N GLY A 814 -17.80 -9.57 19.37
CA GLY A 814 -17.44 -8.79 18.17
C GLY A 814 -16.23 -7.84 18.30
N THR A 815 -15.44 -7.93 19.38
CA THR A 815 -14.33 -7.01 19.69
C THR A 815 -13.00 -7.69 20.09
N VAL A 816 -12.83 -9.01 19.91
CA VAL A 816 -11.50 -9.66 20.08
C VAL A 816 -11.21 -10.72 19.01
N SER A 817 -10.13 -10.51 18.23
CA SER A 817 -9.07 -11.49 17.93
C SER A 817 -8.43 -11.27 16.54
N PRO A 818 -7.08 -11.21 16.41
CA PRO A 818 -6.39 -11.24 15.13
C PRO A 818 -6.64 -12.51 14.30
N THR A 819 -6.93 -13.65 14.95
CA THR A 819 -6.98 -14.97 14.30
C THR A 819 -7.95 -15.07 13.14
N LEU A 820 -9.10 -14.36 13.17
CA LEU A 820 -10.06 -14.38 12.06
C LEU A 820 -9.52 -13.71 10.78
N SER A 821 -8.62 -12.73 10.89
CA SER A 821 -7.95 -12.14 9.73
C SER A 821 -6.99 -13.15 9.10
N GLU A 822 -6.24 -13.89 9.92
CA GLU A 822 -5.33 -14.92 9.43
C GLU A 822 -6.08 -16.13 8.85
N ILE A 823 -7.17 -16.58 9.47
CA ILE A 823 -8.01 -17.66 8.94
C ILE A 823 -8.57 -17.27 7.57
N ALA A 824 -9.02 -16.02 7.39
CA ALA A 824 -9.46 -15.50 6.10
C ALA A 824 -8.32 -15.45 5.07
N LYS A 825 -7.13 -14.95 5.44
CA LYS A 825 -5.93 -14.97 4.59
C LYS A 825 -5.58 -16.39 4.14
N HIS A 826 -5.48 -17.36 5.06
CA HIS A 826 -5.11 -18.73 4.73
C HIS A 826 -6.15 -19.41 3.81
N GLY A 827 -7.45 -19.18 4.02
CA GLY A 827 -8.50 -19.70 3.13
C GLY A 827 -8.44 -19.11 1.71
N ILE A 828 -8.13 -17.82 1.58
CA ILE A 828 -7.95 -17.15 0.29
C ILE A 828 -6.67 -17.65 -0.40
N VAL A 829 -5.53 -17.73 0.31
CA VAL A 829 -4.27 -18.22 -0.26
C VAL A 829 -4.39 -19.68 -0.71
N GLN A 830 -5.02 -20.55 0.08
CA GLN A 830 -5.21 -21.97 -0.28
C GLN A 830 -6.15 -22.17 -1.48
N THR A 831 -7.01 -21.20 -1.82
CA THR A 831 -7.87 -21.25 -3.03
C THR A 831 -7.27 -20.51 -4.23
N ALA A 832 -6.30 -19.62 -4.01
CA ALA A 832 -5.61 -18.88 -5.07
C ALA A 832 -4.42 -19.63 -5.69
N VAL A 833 -3.74 -20.51 -4.93
CA VAL A 833 -2.61 -21.32 -5.42
C VAL A 833 -3.10 -22.57 -6.16
N LYS A 834 -2.56 -22.83 -7.36
CA LYS A 834 -2.93 -23.98 -8.21
C LYS A 834 -1.73 -24.86 -8.50
N PHE A 835 -1.94 -26.18 -8.43
CA PHE A 835 -0.91 -27.18 -8.70
C PHE A 835 -1.19 -27.86 -10.03
N LEU A 836 -0.42 -27.49 -11.06
CA LEU A 836 -0.61 -27.94 -12.44
C LEU A 836 0.41 -29.04 -12.76
N LEU A 837 -0.02 -30.30 -12.65
CA LEU A 837 0.78 -31.48 -12.96
C LEU A 837 0.88 -31.70 -14.47
N TYR A 838 2.11 -31.83 -14.96
CA TYR A 838 2.45 -32.31 -16.28
C TYR A 838 3.28 -33.59 -16.17
N THR A 839 3.13 -34.47 -17.16
CA THR A 839 3.93 -35.69 -17.31
C THR A 839 4.25 -35.91 -18.80
N LYS A 840 5.16 -36.84 -19.10
CA LYS A 840 5.61 -37.12 -20.47
C LYS A 840 4.47 -37.57 -21.42
N SER A 841 3.36 -38.07 -20.87
CA SER A 841 2.15 -38.46 -21.61
C SER A 841 1.16 -37.32 -21.87
N ASP A 842 1.18 -36.23 -21.10
CA ASP A 842 0.43 -35.01 -21.40
C ASP A 842 1.28 -33.74 -21.21
N MET A 843 2.11 -33.48 -22.21
CA MET A 843 2.92 -32.25 -22.30
C MET A 843 2.10 -31.02 -22.72
N GLY A 844 0.81 -31.18 -23.06
CA GLY A 844 -0.02 -30.13 -23.67
C GLY A 844 -1.09 -29.57 -22.74
N LYS A 845 -1.59 -30.35 -21.77
CA LYS A 845 -2.64 -29.96 -20.84
C LYS A 845 -2.28 -30.44 -19.42
N PRO A 846 -2.22 -29.55 -18.42
CA PRO A 846 -2.00 -29.99 -17.05
C PRO A 846 -3.22 -30.72 -16.49
N TYR A 847 -2.96 -31.66 -15.60
CA TYR A 847 -3.94 -32.13 -14.64
C TYR A 847 -3.87 -31.25 -13.38
N THR A 848 -4.98 -30.66 -12.93
CA THR A 848 -4.99 -29.86 -11.69
C THR A 848 -5.10 -30.78 -10.48
N LEU A 849 -4.03 -30.82 -9.67
CA LEU A 849 -4.02 -31.48 -8.37
C LEU A 849 -4.64 -30.59 -7.29
N LYS A 850 -5.35 -31.20 -6.34
CA LYS A 850 -5.96 -30.54 -5.19
C LYS A 850 -5.48 -31.19 -3.89
N ILE A 851 -5.19 -30.38 -2.89
CA ILE A 851 -4.77 -30.85 -1.57
C ILE A 851 -5.95 -31.55 -0.88
N GLY A 852 -5.74 -32.78 -0.39
CA GLY A 852 -6.73 -33.55 0.37
C GLY A 852 -7.75 -34.34 -0.47
N ASP A 853 -7.84 -34.11 -1.78
CA ASP A 853 -8.74 -34.84 -2.69
C ASP A 853 -8.04 -36.11 -3.20
N LYS A 854 -8.11 -37.19 -2.43
CA LYS A 854 -7.43 -38.46 -2.74
C LYS A 854 -7.92 -39.08 -4.06
N ASP A 855 -9.18 -38.88 -4.41
CA ASP A 855 -9.71 -39.37 -5.69
C ASP A 855 -9.20 -38.53 -6.87
N ASN A 856 -9.06 -37.21 -6.74
CA ASN A 856 -8.35 -36.38 -7.72
C ASN A 856 -6.89 -36.83 -7.91
N LEU A 857 -6.18 -37.20 -6.84
CA LEU A 857 -4.83 -37.73 -6.93
C LEU A 857 -4.80 -39.10 -7.64
N ASN A 858 -5.65 -40.04 -7.23
CA ASN A 858 -5.76 -41.39 -7.82
C ASN A 858 -6.18 -41.39 -9.30
N ASN A 859 -6.96 -40.39 -9.74
CA ASN A 859 -7.39 -40.22 -11.13
C ASN A 859 -6.47 -39.29 -11.95
N SER A 860 -5.35 -38.85 -11.38
CA SER A 860 -4.33 -38.04 -12.07
C SER A 860 -3.27 -38.94 -12.75
N PRO A 861 -2.45 -38.42 -13.68
CA PRO A 861 -1.30 -39.14 -14.24
C PRO A 861 -0.08 -39.19 -13.29
N PHE A 862 -0.24 -38.86 -12.01
CA PHE A 862 0.83 -38.86 -11.01
C PHE A 862 1.32 -40.29 -10.71
N ASP A 863 2.62 -40.44 -10.48
CA ASP A 863 3.27 -41.72 -10.22
C ASP A 863 4.43 -41.52 -9.24
N SER A 864 4.23 -41.94 -7.99
CA SER A 864 5.14 -41.71 -6.86
C SER A 864 6.44 -42.51 -6.91
N ALA A 865 6.62 -43.39 -7.89
CA ALA A 865 7.91 -44.03 -8.17
C ALA A 865 8.87 -43.12 -8.98
N LYS A 866 8.44 -41.91 -9.36
CA LYS A 866 9.25 -40.90 -10.06
C LYS A 866 9.68 -39.78 -9.11
N GLU A 867 10.78 -39.13 -9.46
CA GLU A 867 11.12 -37.83 -8.86
C GLU A 867 10.06 -36.79 -9.25
N THR A 868 9.61 -36.01 -8.26
CA THR A 868 8.60 -34.96 -8.43
C THR A 868 9.24 -33.59 -8.30
N LYS A 869 9.25 -32.83 -9.40
CA LYS A 869 9.83 -31.49 -9.48
C LYS A 869 8.75 -30.41 -9.42
N PHE A 870 8.77 -29.57 -8.39
CA PHE A 870 7.92 -28.39 -8.28
C PHE A 870 8.63 -27.17 -8.89
N PHE A 871 7.89 -26.32 -9.60
CA PHE A 871 8.39 -25.04 -10.12
C PHE A 871 7.52 -23.88 -9.62
N ILE A 872 8.12 -22.91 -8.95
CA ILE A 872 7.46 -21.74 -8.36
C ILE A 872 7.96 -20.47 -9.03
N HIS A 873 7.03 -19.72 -9.63
CA HIS A 873 7.31 -18.50 -10.40
C HIS A 873 7.51 -17.25 -9.53
N GLY A 874 8.05 -16.19 -10.11
CA GLY A 874 8.37 -14.94 -9.40
C GLY A 874 7.20 -13.97 -9.17
N TRP A 875 7.55 -12.74 -8.78
CA TRP A 875 6.65 -11.57 -8.79
C TRP A 875 6.19 -11.22 -10.20
N MET A 876 4.94 -10.78 -10.37
CA MET A 876 4.24 -10.51 -11.65
C MET A 876 4.08 -11.70 -12.63
N ASP A 877 4.92 -12.73 -12.47
CA ASP A 877 5.09 -13.94 -13.27
C ASP A 877 3.92 -14.97 -13.11
N SER A 878 3.93 -16.06 -13.87
CA SER A 878 2.95 -17.16 -13.80
C SER A 878 3.44 -18.48 -14.38
N SER A 879 2.69 -19.58 -14.18
CA SER A 879 2.96 -20.89 -14.81
C SER A 879 2.86 -20.91 -16.35
N LEU A 880 2.54 -19.77 -16.98
CA LEU A 880 2.41 -19.61 -18.43
C LEU A 880 3.64 -18.94 -19.07
N ASP A 881 4.58 -18.44 -18.28
CA ASP A 881 5.73 -17.66 -18.78
C ASP A 881 6.66 -18.45 -19.72
N PRO A 882 7.20 -17.84 -20.79
CA PRO A 882 8.06 -18.51 -21.76
C PRO A 882 9.29 -19.22 -21.16
N PHE A 883 9.93 -18.68 -20.12
CA PHE A 883 11.13 -19.28 -19.51
C PHE A 883 10.76 -20.54 -18.72
N LEU A 884 9.72 -20.48 -17.88
CA LEU A 884 9.22 -21.66 -17.15
C LEU A 884 8.60 -22.70 -18.09
N ARG A 885 7.95 -22.27 -19.17
CA ARG A 885 7.47 -23.14 -20.25
C ARG A 885 8.60 -23.75 -21.08
N CYS A 886 9.73 -23.07 -21.21
CA CYS A 886 10.93 -23.61 -21.83
C CYS A 886 11.54 -24.74 -20.97
N ALA A 887 11.69 -24.51 -19.67
CA ALA A 887 12.14 -25.53 -18.72
C ALA A 887 11.21 -26.76 -18.75
N LEU A 888 9.89 -26.54 -18.62
CA LEU A 888 8.85 -27.59 -18.67
C LEU A 888 9.00 -28.53 -19.89
N LYS A 889 9.07 -27.96 -21.10
CA LYS A 889 9.20 -28.72 -22.35
C LYS A 889 10.44 -29.63 -22.33
N ASN A 890 11.55 -29.16 -21.78
CA ASN A 890 12.83 -29.87 -21.83
C ASN A 890 12.92 -30.98 -20.78
N TYR A 891 12.53 -30.73 -19.53
CA TYR A 891 12.48 -31.77 -18.50
C TYR A 891 11.55 -32.93 -18.92
N LEU A 892 10.36 -32.65 -19.49
CA LEU A 892 9.44 -33.69 -20.00
C LEU A 892 9.97 -34.42 -21.24
N LYS A 893 10.69 -33.72 -22.13
CA LYS A 893 11.29 -34.33 -23.33
C LYS A 893 12.37 -35.33 -22.97
N ASN A 894 13.28 -34.95 -22.07
CA ASN A 894 14.47 -35.74 -21.77
C ASN A 894 14.12 -36.91 -20.84
N GLU A 895 13.54 -36.62 -19.68
CA GLU A 895 13.31 -37.60 -18.60
C GLU A 895 11.83 -37.89 -18.34
N ASN A 896 11.52 -38.71 -17.34
CA ASN A 896 10.16 -39.15 -17.00
C ASN A 896 9.75 -38.71 -15.58
N TYR A 897 9.69 -37.41 -15.35
CA TYR A 897 9.33 -36.78 -14.08
C TYR A 897 7.83 -36.53 -13.92
N ASN A 898 7.37 -36.39 -12.68
CA ASN A 898 6.17 -35.59 -12.38
C ASN A 898 6.60 -34.13 -12.27
N ILE A 899 6.02 -33.21 -13.05
CA ILE A 899 6.35 -31.78 -12.97
C ILE A 899 5.14 -30.98 -12.53
N ILE A 900 5.21 -30.33 -11.37
CA ILE A 900 4.11 -29.55 -10.80
C ILE A 900 4.47 -28.07 -10.89
N MET A 901 3.84 -27.37 -11.84
CA MET A 901 3.92 -25.92 -11.91
C MET A 901 2.98 -25.33 -10.86
N VAL A 902 3.54 -24.55 -9.92
CA VAL A 902 2.79 -23.85 -8.87
C VAL A 902 2.39 -22.48 -9.42
N ASP A 903 1.13 -22.32 -9.79
CA ASP A 903 0.59 -21.02 -10.18
C ASP A 903 0.00 -20.32 -8.96
N TRP A 904 0.71 -19.33 -8.45
CA TRP A 904 0.25 -18.39 -7.41
C TRP A 904 0.02 -17.00 -8.01
N SER A 905 -0.22 -16.88 -9.32
CA SER A 905 -0.21 -15.60 -10.05
C SER A 905 -1.45 -14.70 -9.84
N ILE A 906 -2.37 -15.15 -8.98
CA ILE A 906 -3.42 -14.32 -8.35
C ILE A 906 -2.84 -13.50 -7.18
N LEU A 907 -1.81 -14.03 -6.52
CA LEU A 907 -1.15 -13.47 -5.34
C LEU A 907 0.17 -12.76 -5.71
N SER A 908 0.97 -13.32 -6.64
CA SER A 908 2.25 -12.72 -7.07
C SER A 908 2.12 -11.43 -7.88
N ARG A 909 0.91 -11.07 -8.32
CA ARG A 909 0.60 -9.84 -9.08
C ARG A 909 0.11 -8.68 -8.22
N ASN A 910 0.07 -8.84 -6.89
CA ASN A 910 -0.05 -7.69 -5.99
C ASN A 910 1.26 -6.88 -6.01
N GLU A 911 1.25 -5.69 -5.40
CA GLU A 911 2.46 -4.91 -5.13
C GLU A 911 3.58 -5.78 -4.54
N TYR A 912 4.82 -5.50 -4.94
CA TYR A 912 5.98 -6.35 -4.60
C TYR A 912 6.05 -6.66 -3.09
N MET A 913 5.82 -5.65 -2.25
CA MET A 913 5.86 -5.77 -0.79
C MET A 913 4.75 -6.68 -0.22
N VAL A 914 3.58 -6.72 -0.87
CA VAL A 914 2.48 -7.64 -0.51
C VAL A 914 2.77 -9.05 -1.02
N ALA A 915 3.34 -9.18 -2.21
CA ALA A 915 3.78 -10.47 -2.74
C ALA A 915 4.91 -11.10 -1.90
N VAL A 916 5.84 -10.28 -1.37
CA VAL A 916 6.86 -10.67 -0.38
C VAL A 916 6.21 -11.28 0.86
N GLU A 917 5.26 -10.59 1.48
CA GLU A 917 4.58 -11.08 2.71
C GLU A 917 3.81 -12.38 2.47
N LEU A 918 3.18 -12.53 1.30
CA LEU A 918 2.41 -13.73 0.94
C LEU A 918 3.26 -14.98 0.67
N THR A 919 4.58 -14.84 0.40
CA THR A 919 5.46 -16.00 0.12
C THR A 919 5.42 -17.07 1.21
N ARG A 920 5.35 -16.69 2.50
CA ARG A 920 5.27 -17.62 3.63
C ARG A 920 3.98 -18.44 3.57
N SER A 921 2.82 -17.80 3.42
CA SER A 921 1.53 -18.49 3.31
C SER A 921 1.40 -19.34 2.04
N VAL A 922 2.03 -18.92 0.94
CA VAL A 922 2.10 -19.75 -0.28
C VAL A 922 3.02 -20.95 -0.05
N GLY A 923 4.16 -20.76 0.61
CA GLY A 923 5.10 -21.82 1.00
C GLY A 923 4.43 -22.87 1.88
N GLN A 924 3.65 -22.46 2.89
CA GLN A 924 2.79 -23.36 3.68
C GLN A 924 1.85 -24.20 2.80
N VAL A 925 1.21 -23.59 1.79
CA VAL A 925 0.28 -24.29 0.90
C VAL A 925 1.02 -25.26 -0.05
N VAL A 926 2.22 -24.91 -0.51
CA VAL A 926 3.10 -25.85 -1.26
C VAL A 926 3.57 -27.00 -0.35
N GLY A 927 4.00 -26.71 0.89
CA GLY A 927 4.38 -27.71 1.89
C GLY A 927 3.23 -28.66 2.26
N ARG A 928 1.99 -28.14 2.34
CA ARG A 928 0.76 -28.95 2.50
C ARG A 928 0.53 -29.87 1.29
N MET A 929 0.79 -29.44 0.06
CA MET A 929 0.75 -30.31 -1.13
C MET A 929 1.85 -31.37 -1.10
N VAL A 930 3.10 -30.99 -0.78
CA VAL A 930 4.22 -31.94 -0.62
C VAL A 930 3.90 -33.01 0.43
N LYS A 931 3.36 -32.61 1.59
CA LYS A 931 2.91 -33.52 2.64
C LYS A 931 1.79 -34.45 2.16
N PHE A 932 0.80 -33.93 1.44
CA PHE A 932 -0.30 -34.74 0.86
C PHE A 932 0.19 -35.78 -0.15
N LEU A 933 1.12 -35.41 -1.06
CA LEU A 933 1.75 -36.37 -1.98
C LEU A 933 2.56 -37.44 -1.24
N ASN A 934 3.21 -37.08 -0.13
CA ASN A 934 3.95 -38.02 0.71
C ASN A 934 3.03 -39.00 1.47
N THR A 935 1.99 -38.51 2.16
CA THR A 935 1.13 -39.37 3.00
C THR A 935 0.09 -40.14 2.21
N GLU A 936 -0.54 -39.53 1.21
CA GLU A 936 -1.64 -40.14 0.45
C GLU A 936 -1.22 -40.70 -0.91
N GLY A 937 -0.22 -40.08 -1.56
CA GLY A 937 0.34 -40.53 -2.83
C GLY A 937 1.53 -41.49 -2.70
N GLY A 938 2.15 -41.59 -1.51
CA GLY A 938 3.34 -42.41 -1.27
C GLY A 938 4.64 -41.84 -1.83
N GLN A 939 4.69 -40.57 -2.23
CA GLN A 939 5.91 -39.92 -2.73
C GLN A 939 6.97 -39.84 -1.63
N SER A 940 8.17 -40.35 -1.88
CA SER A 940 9.33 -40.15 -1.00
C SER A 940 9.75 -38.68 -0.99
N LEU A 941 9.92 -38.07 0.19
CA LEU A 941 10.38 -36.68 0.34
C LEU A 941 11.79 -36.46 -0.24
N LEU A 942 12.64 -37.50 -0.25
CA LEU A 942 14.00 -37.44 -0.80
C LEU A 942 14.00 -37.35 -2.35
N ASP A 943 12.89 -37.77 -2.96
CA ASP A 943 12.64 -37.75 -4.40
C ASP A 943 11.71 -36.57 -4.79
N ILE A 944 11.72 -35.51 -3.98
CA ILE A 944 11.08 -34.22 -4.28
C ILE A 944 12.16 -33.14 -4.40
N HIS A 945 12.03 -32.35 -5.45
CA HIS A 945 12.87 -31.21 -5.75
C HIS A 945 11.98 -29.98 -5.94
N VAL A 946 12.13 -28.94 -5.11
CA VAL A 946 11.39 -27.67 -5.25
C VAL A 946 12.30 -26.61 -5.85
N ILE A 947 11.95 -26.10 -7.03
CA ILE A 947 12.70 -25.08 -7.77
C ILE A 947 11.88 -23.80 -7.74
N GLY A 948 12.49 -22.69 -7.33
CA GLY A 948 11.81 -21.39 -7.25
C GLY A 948 12.64 -20.27 -7.85
N HIS A 949 11.99 -19.31 -8.51
CA HIS A 949 12.64 -18.10 -9.05
C HIS A 949 12.20 -16.84 -8.31
N SER A 950 13.12 -15.92 -7.99
CA SER A 950 12.79 -14.65 -7.34
C SER A 950 12.02 -14.88 -6.01
N LEU A 951 10.85 -14.27 -5.80
CA LEU A 951 9.95 -14.56 -4.68
C LEU A 951 9.57 -16.05 -4.56
N GLY A 952 9.55 -16.77 -5.69
CA GLY A 952 9.33 -18.21 -5.75
C GLY A 952 10.44 -19.02 -5.08
N ALA A 953 11.69 -18.53 -5.05
CA ALA A 953 12.79 -19.16 -4.32
C ALA A 953 12.60 -19.06 -2.80
N GLN A 954 12.21 -17.88 -2.31
CA GLN A 954 11.87 -17.67 -0.90
C GLN A 954 10.66 -18.54 -0.50
N THR A 955 9.67 -18.62 -1.38
CA THR A 955 8.50 -19.51 -1.26
C THR A 955 8.89 -21.01 -1.24
N ALA A 956 9.94 -21.40 -1.95
CA ALA A 956 10.46 -22.77 -1.96
C ALA A 956 11.14 -23.14 -0.63
N GLY A 957 11.87 -22.21 -0.01
CA GLY A 957 12.42 -22.36 1.33
C GLY A 957 11.32 -22.61 2.37
N PHE A 958 10.35 -21.71 2.44
CA PHE A 958 9.16 -21.89 3.29
C PHE A 958 8.43 -23.21 3.03
N ALA A 959 8.32 -23.67 1.77
CA ALA A 959 7.73 -24.98 1.46
C ALA A 959 8.51 -26.15 2.07
N GLY A 960 9.83 -26.03 2.24
CA GLY A 960 10.68 -26.95 2.99
C GLY A 960 10.37 -26.93 4.49
N SER A 961 10.49 -25.78 5.15
CA SER A 961 10.28 -25.67 6.61
C SER A 961 8.87 -26.05 7.10
N TYR A 962 7.83 -25.95 6.26
CA TYR A 962 6.48 -26.44 6.60
C TYR A 962 6.22 -27.93 6.31
N THR A 963 7.20 -28.69 5.80
CA THR A 963 7.08 -30.15 5.67
C THR A 963 7.52 -30.88 6.93
N SER A 964 6.81 -31.95 7.31
CA SER A 964 7.05 -32.70 8.56
C SER A 964 8.26 -33.65 8.50
N GLY A 965 9.25 -33.30 7.68
CA GLY A 965 10.48 -34.02 7.33
C GLY A 965 11.12 -33.30 6.14
N ARG A 966 12.45 -33.32 6.00
CA ARG A 966 13.14 -32.45 5.02
C ARG A 966 12.94 -32.91 3.58
N ILE A 967 12.67 -31.97 2.67
CA ILE A 967 12.61 -32.17 1.21
C ILE A 967 14.00 -32.54 0.67
N GLY A 968 14.08 -33.44 -0.32
CA GLY A 968 15.33 -33.96 -0.88
C GLY A 968 16.24 -32.90 -1.51
N ARG A 969 15.66 -31.94 -2.23
CA ARG A 969 16.38 -30.76 -2.77
C ARG A 969 15.49 -29.52 -2.86
N ILE A 970 16.07 -28.35 -2.60
CA ILE A 970 15.50 -27.04 -2.94
C ILE A 970 16.52 -26.29 -3.81
N THR A 971 16.08 -25.66 -4.90
CA THR A 971 16.95 -24.82 -5.75
C THR A 971 16.39 -23.40 -5.87
N GLY A 972 17.18 -22.40 -5.46
CA GLY A 972 16.86 -20.98 -5.60
C GLY A 972 17.48 -20.38 -6.87
N LEU A 973 16.63 -19.87 -7.76
CA LEU A 973 17.05 -19.20 -8.99
C LEU A 973 16.91 -17.69 -8.80
N ASP A 974 18.05 -17.00 -8.70
CA ASP A 974 18.16 -15.59 -8.35
C ASP A 974 17.19 -15.22 -7.20
N PRO A 975 17.37 -15.80 -5.99
CA PRO A 975 16.43 -15.61 -4.89
C PRO A 975 16.22 -14.13 -4.62
N SER A 976 14.99 -13.67 -4.41
CA SER A 976 14.72 -12.22 -4.34
C SER A 976 15.44 -11.57 -3.15
N GLY A 977 16.28 -10.56 -3.43
CA GLY A 977 17.04 -9.80 -2.44
C GLY A 977 16.26 -8.66 -1.75
N PRO A 978 15.50 -7.81 -2.49
CA PRO A 978 14.76 -6.71 -1.87
C PRO A 978 13.72 -7.21 -0.85
N LEU A 979 13.75 -6.64 0.37
CA LEU A 979 12.98 -7.07 1.55
C LEU A 979 13.32 -8.47 2.12
N TYR A 980 14.48 -9.02 1.76
CA TYR A 980 15.06 -10.26 2.34
C TYR A 980 16.53 -10.14 2.73
N GLU A 981 17.30 -9.31 2.00
CA GLU A 981 18.72 -9.05 2.21
C GLU A 981 18.97 -7.60 2.61
N VAL A 982 18.43 -6.65 1.83
CA VAL A 982 18.58 -5.22 2.07
C VAL A 982 17.22 -4.59 2.38
N PRO A 983 17.12 -3.75 3.43
CA PRO A 983 18.10 -3.52 4.50
C PRO A 983 17.94 -4.48 5.70
N TYR A 984 16.85 -5.25 5.74
CA TYR A 984 16.76 -6.42 6.61
C TYR A 984 17.37 -7.61 5.90
N VAL A 985 18.49 -8.13 6.41
CA VAL A 985 18.75 -9.56 6.29
C VAL A 985 17.70 -10.23 7.17
N LYS A 986 16.70 -10.85 6.55
CA LYS A 986 15.70 -11.62 7.29
C LYS A 986 16.39 -12.79 8.00
N ASP A 987 15.93 -13.07 9.22
CA ASP A 987 16.37 -14.24 10.00
C ASP A 987 16.32 -15.51 9.13
N PRO A 988 17.18 -16.52 9.36
CA PRO A 988 17.14 -17.80 8.64
C PRO A 988 15.74 -18.43 8.50
N GLU A 989 14.86 -18.25 9.49
CA GLU A 989 13.48 -18.77 9.50
C GLU A 989 12.48 -17.90 8.70
N ASP A 990 12.88 -16.69 8.30
CA ASP A 990 12.12 -15.66 7.59
C ASP A 990 12.54 -15.54 6.09
N ARG A 991 13.40 -16.43 5.58
CA ARG A 991 13.85 -16.52 4.17
C ARG A 991 14.20 -17.96 3.76
N LEU A 992 14.63 -18.17 2.52
CA LEU A 992 15.32 -19.39 2.09
C LEU A 992 16.62 -19.59 2.88
N ASP A 993 16.86 -20.81 3.33
CA ASP A 993 18.02 -21.16 4.16
C ASP A 993 18.49 -22.62 3.94
N PRO A 994 19.77 -22.99 4.22
CA PRO A 994 20.23 -24.38 4.09
C PRO A 994 19.48 -25.35 5.00
N THR A 995 18.78 -24.88 6.05
CA THR A 995 17.97 -25.74 6.92
C THR A 995 16.70 -26.29 6.25
N ASP A 996 16.13 -25.61 5.24
CA ASP A 996 14.82 -25.96 4.63
C ASP A 996 14.78 -27.34 3.93
N GLY A 997 15.88 -27.77 3.32
CA GLY A 997 15.98 -29.02 2.53
C GLY A 997 17.22 -29.84 2.86
N VAL A 998 17.18 -31.16 2.62
CA VAL A 998 18.35 -32.07 2.80
C VAL A 998 19.56 -31.55 2.05
N PHE A 999 19.34 -31.02 0.85
CA PHE A 999 20.27 -30.22 0.08
C PHE A 999 19.55 -28.96 -0.44
N VAL A 1000 20.28 -27.85 -0.53
CA VAL A 1000 19.76 -26.53 -0.95
C VAL A 1000 20.83 -25.85 -1.77
N ASP A 1001 20.55 -25.45 -3.00
CA ASP A 1001 21.52 -24.75 -3.87
C ASP A 1001 20.94 -23.53 -4.56
N ASN A 1002 21.76 -22.50 -4.79
CA ASN A 1002 21.33 -21.25 -5.42
C ASN A 1002 22.16 -20.91 -6.66
N ILE A 1003 21.52 -20.29 -7.65
CA ILE A 1003 22.18 -19.69 -8.82
C ILE A 1003 21.88 -18.19 -8.80
N HIS A 1004 22.89 -17.39 -8.49
CA HIS A 1004 22.81 -15.93 -8.39
C HIS A 1004 23.20 -15.29 -9.74
N THR A 1005 22.39 -14.38 -10.26
CA THR A 1005 22.64 -13.70 -11.56
C THR A 1005 22.36 -12.19 -11.53
N CYS A 1006 21.68 -11.69 -10.51
CA CYS A 1006 21.27 -10.30 -10.32
C CYS A 1006 21.46 -9.86 -8.85
N GLY A 1007 22.39 -10.50 -8.14
CA GLY A 1007 22.66 -10.28 -6.72
C GLY A 1007 22.96 -8.82 -6.38
N GLY A 1008 22.33 -8.31 -5.31
CA GLY A 1008 22.46 -6.94 -4.85
C GLY A 1008 21.59 -5.92 -5.60
N VAL A 1009 20.70 -6.35 -6.51
CA VAL A 1009 19.74 -5.48 -7.21
C VAL A 1009 18.32 -6.05 -7.19
N TYR A 1010 18.12 -7.23 -7.76
CA TYR A 1010 16.86 -7.98 -7.65
C TYR A 1010 17.08 -9.37 -7.02
N GLY A 1011 18.24 -9.98 -7.25
CA GLY A 1011 18.71 -11.16 -6.53
C GLY A 1011 19.35 -10.80 -5.18
N PHE A 1012 19.38 -11.78 -4.29
CA PHE A 1012 20.11 -11.85 -3.02
C PHE A 1012 21.59 -12.17 -3.37
N ILE A 1013 22.59 -11.49 -2.81
CA ILE A 1013 24.02 -11.74 -3.11
C ILE A 1013 24.73 -12.60 -2.06
N GLU A 1014 24.34 -12.54 -0.79
CA GLU A 1014 24.95 -13.39 0.26
C GLU A 1014 24.46 -14.85 0.20
N PRO A 1015 25.26 -15.81 0.71
CA PRO A 1015 25.00 -17.23 0.49
C PRO A 1015 23.86 -17.70 1.39
N VAL A 1016 22.84 -18.30 0.77
CA VAL A 1016 21.67 -18.85 1.48
C VAL A 1016 21.46 -20.34 1.18
N GLY A 1017 22.47 -21.01 0.60
CA GLY A 1017 22.45 -22.41 0.23
C GLY A 1017 23.48 -23.24 0.98
N HIS A 1018 23.36 -24.57 0.86
CA HIS A 1018 24.49 -25.45 1.07
C HIS A 1018 25.57 -25.16 0.03
N VAL A 1019 25.15 -24.82 -1.20
CA VAL A 1019 26.00 -24.38 -2.31
C VAL A 1019 25.40 -23.11 -2.93
N ASP A 1020 26.24 -22.10 -3.18
CA ASP A 1020 25.84 -20.87 -3.84
C ASP A 1020 26.71 -20.63 -5.07
N PHE A 1021 26.11 -20.62 -6.25
CA PHE A 1021 26.77 -20.44 -7.53
C PHE A 1021 26.67 -19.00 -8.00
N TYR A 1022 27.80 -18.45 -8.45
CA TYR A 1022 27.96 -17.07 -8.89
C TYR A 1022 28.52 -17.02 -10.33
N PRO A 1023 27.72 -17.41 -11.36
CA PRO A 1023 28.08 -17.23 -12.76
C PRO A 1023 28.38 -15.75 -13.05
N ASN A 1024 29.58 -15.47 -13.58
CA ASN A 1024 30.00 -14.12 -13.95
C ASN A 1024 29.88 -13.13 -12.77
N ASN A 1025 30.53 -13.43 -11.65
CA ASN A 1025 30.40 -12.77 -10.34
C ASN A 1025 29.01 -12.90 -9.67
N GLY A 1026 27.98 -13.42 -10.35
CA GLY A 1026 26.61 -13.52 -9.84
C GLY A 1026 25.87 -12.17 -9.73
N THR A 1027 26.49 -11.10 -10.23
CA THR A 1027 25.94 -9.74 -10.28
C THR A 1027 25.55 -9.38 -11.72
N LEU A 1028 25.11 -8.13 -11.90
CA LEU A 1028 24.98 -7.55 -13.23
C LEU A 1028 26.35 -7.35 -13.91
N GLN A 1029 26.46 -7.41 -15.24
CA GLN A 1029 25.42 -7.76 -16.22
C GLN A 1029 25.78 -9.12 -16.86
N GLN A 1030 24.82 -10.03 -16.94
CA GLN A 1030 25.09 -11.39 -17.43
C GLN A 1030 25.37 -11.41 -18.95
N PRO A 1031 26.28 -12.27 -19.45
CA PRO A 1031 26.60 -12.35 -20.87
C PRO A 1031 25.38 -12.74 -21.72
N GLY A 1032 25.06 -11.95 -22.73
CA GLY A 1032 23.86 -12.05 -23.56
C GLY A 1032 22.73 -11.09 -23.18
N CYS A 1033 22.83 -10.41 -22.03
CA CYS A 1033 21.85 -9.42 -21.56
C CYS A 1033 22.26 -7.96 -21.77
N GLU A 1034 23.33 -7.68 -22.52
CA GLU A 1034 24.00 -6.36 -22.58
C GLU A 1034 23.12 -5.21 -23.12
N TRP A 1035 22.01 -5.54 -23.77
CA TRP A 1035 21.09 -4.59 -24.42
C TRP A 1035 19.80 -4.32 -23.62
N ASP A 1036 19.62 -4.96 -22.46
CA ASP A 1036 18.44 -4.78 -21.62
C ASP A 1036 18.62 -3.57 -20.66
N PRO A 1037 17.82 -2.49 -20.81
CA PRO A 1037 17.85 -1.36 -19.88
C PRO A 1037 17.02 -1.61 -18.60
N THR A 1038 16.27 -2.70 -18.52
CA THR A 1038 15.34 -3.02 -17.42
C THR A 1038 15.94 -3.90 -16.34
N ILE A 1039 17.17 -4.39 -16.52
CA ILE A 1039 17.92 -5.30 -15.62
C ILE A 1039 17.31 -6.72 -15.53
N LEU A 1040 16.01 -6.87 -15.82
CA LEU A 1040 15.22 -8.09 -15.76
C LEU A 1040 15.84 -9.28 -16.54
N CYS A 1041 16.54 -9.05 -17.64
CA CYS A 1041 17.20 -10.11 -18.41
C CYS A 1041 18.20 -10.89 -17.55
N SER A 1042 19.04 -10.19 -16.76
CA SER A 1042 20.00 -10.85 -15.88
C SER A 1042 19.27 -11.58 -14.74
N HIS A 1043 18.16 -11.02 -14.23
CA HIS A 1043 17.35 -11.66 -13.18
C HIS A 1043 16.65 -12.95 -13.65
N MET A 1044 16.18 -12.99 -14.90
CA MET A 1044 15.59 -14.21 -15.49
C MET A 1044 16.66 -15.22 -15.93
N TRP A 1045 17.94 -14.83 -15.98
CA TRP A 1045 19.02 -15.64 -16.55
C TRP A 1045 19.29 -16.91 -15.74
N ALA A 1046 19.11 -16.91 -14.41
CA ALA A 1046 19.21 -18.12 -13.59
C ALA A 1046 18.32 -19.29 -14.10
N ILE A 1047 17.13 -19.00 -14.64
CA ILE A 1047 16.25 -20.03 -15.24
C ILE A 1047 16.87 -20.61 -16.51
N VAL A 1048 17.45 -19.74 -17.36
CA VAL A 1048 18.14 -20.12 -18.60
C VAL A 1048 19.40 -20.95 -18.31
N LEU A 1049 20.17 -20.58 -17.28
CA LEU A 1049 21.37 -21.29 -16.86
C LEU A 1049 21.05 -22.65 -16.22
N LEU A 1050 20.05 -22.73 -15.32
CA LEU A 1050 19.59 -24.03 -14.79
C LEU A 1050 19.16 -24.97 -15.93
N TYR A 1051 18.33 -24.49 -16.86
CA TYR A 1051 17.90 -25.32 -17.99
C TYR A 1051 19.10 -25.79 -18.83
N ASN A 1052 20.03 -24.91 -19.18
CA ASN A 1052 21.16 -25.30 -20.02
C ASN A 1052 22.14 -26.24 -19.30
N SER A 1053 22.25 -26.19 -17.96
CA SER A 1053 23.02 -27.19 -17.18
C SER A 1053 22.51 -28.62 -17.34
N PHE A 1054 21.20 -28.80 -17.54
CA PHE A 1054 20.62 -30.11 -17.84
C PHE A 1054 21.13 -30.65 -19.19
N LYS A 1055 21.31 -29.76 -20.17
CA LYS A 1055 21.62 -30.11 -21.55
C LYS A 1055 23.12 -30.25 -21.82
N TYR A 1056 23.94 -29.47 -21.11
CA TYR A 1056 25.38 -29.31 -21.35
C TYR A 1056 26.20 -29.31 -20.05
N PRO A 1057 26.11 -30.31 -19.15
CA PRO A 1057 26.70 -30.27 -17.81
C PRO A 1057 28.22 -30.01 -17.76
N GLU A 1058 28.96 -30.41 -18.79
CA GLU A 1058 30.40 -30.14 -18.92
C GLU A 1058 30.73 -28.64 -19.06
N ASP A 1059 29.81 -27.84 -19.61
CA ASP A 1059 29.97 -26.38 -19.78
C ASP A 1059 29.68 -25.59 -18.49
N PHE A 1060 29.19 -26.26 -17.44
CA PHE A 1060 28.76 -25.67 -16.16
C PHE A 1060 29.59 -26.12 -14.96
N GLN A 1061 30.83 -26.55 -15.18
CA GLN A 1061 31.79 -26.83 -14.11
C GLN A 1061 32.19 -25.53 -13.37
N ALA A 1062 31.92 -25.47 -12.08
CA ALA A 1062 32.19 -24.32 -11.22
C ALA A 1062 33.23 -24.66 -10.14
N VAL A 1063 34.11 -23.70 -9.82
CA VAL A 1063 35.24 -23.88 -8.90
C VAL A 1063 34.92 -23.22 -7.55
N LYS A 1064 35.17 -23.93 -6.44
CA LYS A 1064 35.00 -23.38 -5.09
C LYS A 1064 36.04 -22.29 -4.78
N CYS A 1065 35.60 -21.07 -4.49
CA CYS A 1065 36.47 -19.95 -4.13
C CYS A 1065 35.78 -19.07 -3.08
N ASP A 1066 36.52 -18.25 -2.35
CA ASP A 1066 35.94 -17.35 -1.34
C ASP A 1066 35.27 -16.11 -1.97
N ASN A 1067 35.75 -15.68 -3.14
CA ASN A 1067 35.25 -14.56 -3.91
C ASN A 1067 35.64 -14.68 -5.41
N TRP A 1068 35.11 -13.77 -6.24
CA TRP A 1068 35.36 -13.71 -7.68
C TRP A 1068 36.80 -13.30 -8.05
N GLU A 1069 37.47 -12.44 -7.27
CA GLU A 1069 38.85 -12.01 -7.54
C GLU A 1069 39.85 -13.18 -7.43
N ASN A 1070 39.64 -14.05 -6.43
CA ASN A 1070 40.39 -15.30 -6.26
C ASN A 1070 40.12 -16.28 -7.40
N TYR A 1071 38.93 -16.27 -7.98
CA TYR A 1071 38.56 -17.06 -9.16
C TYR A 1071 39.22 -16.52 -10.44
N GLU A 1072 39.10 -15.22 -10.76
CA GLU A 1072 39.69 -14.65 -11.98
C GLU A 1072 41.22 -14.66 -11.98
N SER A 1073 41.86 -14.55 -10.80
CA SER A 1073 43.31 -14.70 -10.65
C SER A 1073 43.80 -16.15 -10.75
N GLY A 1074 42.89 -17.14 -10.77
CA GLY A 1074 43.23 -18.56 -10.75
C GLY A 1074 43.73 -19.08 -9.38
N SER A 1075 43.65 -18.26 -8.32
CA SER A 1075 44.18 -18.56 -6.98
C SER A 1075 43.49 -19.74 -6.29
N CYS A 1076 42.32 -20.16 -6.77
CA CYS A 1076 41.56 -21.33 -6.32
C CYS A 1076 41.49 -22.46 -7.36
N SER A 1077 42.35 -22.48 -8.39
CA SER A 1077 42.33 -23.48 -9.48
C SER A 1077 42.40 -24.94 -9.02
N ASP A 1078 43.06 -25.21 -7.89
CA ASP A 1078 43.23 -26.56 -7.31
C ASP A 1078 42.13 -26.95 -6.31
N ASN A 1079 41.11 -26.09 -6.10
CA ASN A 1079 40.00 -26.36 -5.18
C ASN A 1079 38.96 -27.33 -5.77
N SER A 1080 38.05 -27.80 -4.92
CA SER A 1080 36.92 -28.66 -5.33
C SER A 1080 36.06 -28.01 -6.42
N VAL A 1081 35.79 -28.77 -7.48
CA VAL A 1081 34.89 -28.42 -8.59
C VAL A 1081 33.56 -29.16 -8.42
N THR A 1082 32.45 -28.54 -8.81
CA THR A 1082 31.14 -29.20 -8.95
C THR A 1082 30.36 -28.62 -10.13
N THR A 1083 29.44 -29.39 -10.69
CA THR A 1083 28.53 -28.92 -11.75
C THR A 1083 27.49 -27.95 -11.15
N MET A 1084 27.30 -26.79 -11.76
CA MET A 1084 26.17 -25.91 -11.43
C MET A 1084 24.86 -26.46 -12.00
N GLY A 1085 23.77 -26.39 -11.24
CA GLY A 1085 22.42 -26.71 -11.71
C GLY A 1085 22.02 -28.18 -11.50
N GLU A 1086 21.35 -28.82 -12.47
CA GLU A 1086 20.64 -30.09 -12.23
C GLU A 1086 21.56 -31.18 -11.64
N TYR A 1087 22.77 -31.35 -12.18
CA TYR A 1087 23.71 -32.42 -11.83
C TYR A 1087 24.75 -32.03 -10.76
N VAL A 1088 24.42 -31.09 -9.87
CA VAL A 1088 25.26 -30.71 -8.73
C VAL A 1088 25.49 -31.86 -7.76
N ASP A 1089 26.72 -31.98 -7.26
CA ASP A 1089 27.06 -32.88 -6.16
C ASP A 1089 26.37 -32.43 -4.85
N ARG A 1090 25.53 -33.29 -4.29
CA ARG A 1090 24.76 -33.03 -3.06
C ARG A 1090 25.64 -33.00 -1.79
N ASP A 1091 26.90 -33.41 -1.86
CA ASP A 1091 27.89 -33.28 -0.78
C ASP A 1091 28.76 -32.01 -0.90
N ALA A 1092 28.74 -31.29 -2.03
CA ALA A 1092 29.46 -30.03 -2.21
C ALA A 1092 28.96 -28.94 -1.24
N ARG A 1093 29.85 -28.05 -0.75
CA ARG A 1093 29.49 -26.97 0.19
C ARG A 1093 30.27 -25.67 -0.05
N GLY A 1094 29.59 -24.51 0.00
CA GLY A 1094 30.19 -23.15 -0.06
C GLY A 1094 29.90 -22.36 -1.34
N LYS A 1095 30.61 -21.24 -1.54
CA LYS A 1095 30.51 -20.39 -2.75
C LYS A 1095 31.32 -21.01 -3.93
N PHE A 1096 30.73 -21.04 -5.12
CA PHE A 1096 31.33 -21.56 -6.35
C PHE A 1096 31.18 -20.57 -7.51
N TYR A 1097 32.22 -20.44 -8.33
CA TYR A 1097 32.33 -19.44 -9.39
C TYR A 1097 32.62 -20.10 -10.75
N LEU A 1098 32.04 -19.53 -11.81
CA LEU A 1098 32.20 -19.96 -13.19
C LEU A 1098 32.01 -18.77 -14.16
N LYS A 1099 32.51 -18.91 -15.39
CA LYS A 1099 32.20 -18.01 -16.51
C LYS A 1099 31.26 -18.70 -17.48
N THR A 1100 30.23 -17.99 -17.94
CA THR A 1100 29.31 -18.49 -18.98
C THR A 1100 29.41 -17.62 -20.25
N SER A 1101 28.75 -18.03 -21.32
CA SER A 1101 28.88 -17.43 -22.65
C SER A 1101 27.52 -16.97 -23.19
N PRO A 1102 27.45 -15.86 -23.98
CA PRO A 1102 26.23 -15.50 -24.71
C PRO A 1102 25.84 -16.52 -25.78
N SER A 1103 26.66 -17.55 -26.03
CA SER A 1103 26.34 -18.68 -26.92
C SER A 1103 25.50 -19.78 -26.26
N VAL A 1104 25.07 -19.60 -25.01
CA VAL A 1104 24.10 -20.49 -24.34
C VAL A 1104 22.77 -20.47 -25.12
N GLU A 1105 22.26 -21.65 -25.50
CA GLU A 1105 21.13 -21.73 -26.44
C GLU A 1105 19.79 -21.31 -25.80
N VAL A 1106 19.35 -20.09 -26.10
CA VAL A 1106 17.95 -19.65 -25.95
C VAL A 1106 17.10 -20.22 -27.10
N LEU A 1107 17.04 -21.55 -27.21
CA LEU A 1107 16.22 -22.27 -28.21
C LEU A 1107 14.95 -22.87 -27.57
N CYS A 1108 13.88 -22.05 -27.52
CA CYS A 1108 12.53 -22.42 -27.07
C CYS A 1108 11.42 -21.64 -27.79
#